data_AF-A0A6J0BFQ2-F1
#
_entry.id   AF-A0A6J0BFQ2-F1
#
_cell.length_a   1.000
_cell.length_b   1.000
_cell.length_c   1.000
_cell.angle_alpha   90.00
_cell.angle_beta   90.00
_cell.angle_gamma   90.00
#
_symmetry.space_group_name_H-M   'P 1'
#
loop_
_entity.id
_entity.type
_entity.pdbx_description
1 polymer ?
#
loop_
_entity_poly.entity_id
_entity_poly.type
_entity_poly.pdbx_seq_one_letter_code
_entity_poly.pdbx_strand_id
1 'polypeptide(L)'
;MAAFSLQLERKVESGLVACGKFDGSHACIVVATSGGNILVHSPHRRPLPNPDDDPKTGRLAWTGELAELRIGKQVTSLYAGRLGEDERDVLMIGTATHLLVYNVEDNADVFYKEMSDGAYTVTVGKLGWLTDRSVVVIGGNCSVTVLDASGTEVFWTVTGDVVVSLMIFDFDGDGANELILGSVDFEIRALKGDSVAWDVKETAPVTALVALSGCQFGYAVGNGTVGVYEMGQRLWRVKSKHRVVAIRGYDVNGDGTEELVTGWSSGKVDARVPATGEVVFRVQLSAAVVGIARADYRRTGRPDLVVVSATGEVRGFGPGAASSEASEPGDKMRELLAKKQALIAEMRHRAANPGSFASRLAVEVSCGDGAVRMALAAGPGLLVHCAIVFAEGVFDGETLVDRPSRPCGQIEIELRPPKDTPVDVHVKVCVGPMGADLLQVFELTRQLPRFCMYERIEKPIDVEDALLDESGVTIEVAERPQRVAIWLGQNLILPEETEVEVAEVGPTAGTLNVCLRGLRDGKLHRLEATSGGKIRLRTNDSNFAGEVVQSLASYLGLGELGAEANFPEDEKLMTEALERLTGLRETEIRLRAGEARGAAMLRNLLVRTEDARILGDAKNAKTRLAQLRAVNGDLIRDHEIGANSYRDLVRTLKELNAAVQRIARLRVGKASANAIAKCRSAIRDGDTRALVAVARQG
;
A
#
# COMPACT_ATOMS: atom_id res chain seq x y z
N MET A 1 -21.74 24.76 8.19
CA MET A 1 -21.49 24.98 9.64
C MET A 1 -21.36 23.67 10.42
N ALA A 2 -20.46 23.60 11.40
CA ALA A 2 -20.27 22.42 12.26
C ALA A 2 -21.41 22.30 13.28
N ALA A 3 -21.86 21.07 13.51
CA ALA A 3 -22.89 20.74 14.48
C ALA A 3 -22.38 20.77 15.93
N PHE A 4 -21.11 20.44 16.14
CA PHE A 4 -20.43 20.58 17.43
C PHE A 4 -18.92 20.76 17.23
N SER A 5 -18.24 21.29 18.25
CA SER A 5 -16.80 21.40 18.31
C SER A 5 -16.31 21.19 19.74
N LEU A 6 -15.25 20.41 19.93
CA LEU A 6 -14.61 20.17 21.22
C LEU A 6 -13.07 20.13 21.07
N GLN A 7 -12.36 20.25 22.18
CA GLN A 7 -10.89 20.30 22.23
C GLN A 7 -10.36 19.26 23.22
N LEU A 8 -9.50 18.35 22.77
CA LEU A 8 -8.92 17.26 23.59
C LEU A 8 -7.64 17.65 24.35
N GLU A 9 -7.17 18.90 24.21
CA GLU A 9 -5.97 19.48 24.86
C GLU A 9 -4.65 18.67 24.71
N ARG A 10 -4.62 17.73 23.77
CA ARG A 10 -3.49 16.82 23.51
C ARG A 10 -3.22 16.77 22.01
N LYS A 11 -1.93 16.65 21.66
CA LYS A 11 -1.54 16.41 20.26
C LYS A 11 -1.84 14.95 19.90
N VAL A 12 -2.46 14.78 18.74
CA VAL A 12 -2.93 13.49 18.24
C VAL A 12 -2.05 13.03 17.10
N GLU A 13 -1.76 11.73 17.04
CA GLU A 13 -1.00 11.11 15.96
C GLU A 13 -1.86 10.93 14.70
N SER A 14 -1.23 11.10 13.55
CA SER A 14 -1.89 11.01 12.25
C SER A 14 -2.32 9.56 11.95
N GLY A 15 -3.56 9.37 11.50
CA GLY A 15 -4.09 8.06 11.07
C GLY A 15 -4.50 7.13 12.22
N LEU A 16 -4.35 7.53 13.48
CA LEU A 16 -4.67 6.72 14.66
C LEU A 16 -5.91 7.25 15.38
N VAL A 17 -7.03 7.23 14.66
CA VAL A 17 -8.35 7.65 15.16
C VAL A 17 -9.38 6.58 14.86
N ALA A 18 -10.09 6.14 15.90
CA ALA A 18 -11.18 5.17 15.80
C ALA A 18 -12.42 5.68 16.53
N CYS A 19 -13.57 5.09 16.22
CA CYS A 19 -14.82 5.34 16.94
C CYS A 19 -15.53 4.01 17.21
N GLY A 20 -16.13 3.87 18.39
CA GLY A 20 -16.84 2.66 18.77
C GLY A 20 -17.80 2.90 19.94
N LYS A 21 -18.76 2.00 20.10
CA LYS A 21 -19.72 1.94 21.20
C LYS A 21 -19.26 0.94 22.24
N PHE A 22 -18.34 1.36 23.10
CA PHE A 22 -17.74 0.47 24.10
C PHE A 22 -18.73 0.03 25.18
N ASP A 23 -19.70 0.88 25.52
CA ASP A 23 -20.82 0.55 26.42
C ASP A 23 -22.04 -0.05 25.69
N GLY A 24 -21.91 -0.33 24.39
CA GLY A 24 -22.97 -0.85 23.53
C GLY A 24 -23.96 0.20 23.03
N SER A 25 -23.94 1.44 23.55
CA SER A 25 -24.97 2.44 23.24
C SER A 25 -24.41 3.79 22.77
N HIS A 26 -23.41 4.33 23.46
CA HIS A 26 -22.84 5.66 23.22
C HIS A 26 -21.60 5.57 22.34
N ALA A 27 -21.55 6.41 21.31
CA ALA A 27 -20.36 6.52 20.47
C ALA A 27 -19.24 7.27 21.20
N CYS A 28 -18.09 6.62 21.32
CA CYS A 28 -16.87 7.17 21.87
C CYS A 28 -15.84 7.40 20.76
N ILE A 29 -14.99 8.40 20.93
CA ILE A 29 -13.85 8.64 20.03
C ILE A 29 -12.59 8.17 20.73
N VAL A 30 -11.73 7.49 19.99
CA VAL A 30 -10.44 7.01 20.47
C VAL A 30 -9.33 7.59 19.61
N VAL A 31 -8.32 8.16 20.23
CA VAL A 31 -7.17 8.75 19.56
C VAL A 31 -5.86 8.31 20.19
N ALA A 32 -4.85 8.04 19.39
CA ALA A 32 -3.49 7.84 19.90
C ALA A 32 -2.77 9.19 20.03
N THR A 33 -2.02 9.35 21.12
CA THR A 33 -1.17 10.51 21.36
C THR A 33 0.26 10.23 20.95
N SER A 34 1.05 11.30 20.75
CA SER A 34 2.47 11.18 20.41
C SER A 34 3.32 10.51 21.49
N GLY A 35 2.79 10.38 22.72
CA GLY A 35 3.43 9.66 23.82
C GLY A 35 3.18 8.14 23.81
N GLY A 36 2.43 7.61 22.84
CA GLY A 36 2.05 6.20 22.80
C GLY A 36 0.90 5.82 23.74
N ASN A 37 0.27 6.81 24.38
CA ASN A 37 -0.95 6.61 25.16
C ASN A 37 -2.18 6.78 24.27
N ILE A 38 -3.27 6.12 24.64
CA ILE A 38 -4.55 6.22 23.95
C ILE A 38 -5.51 7.02 24.82
N LEU A 39 -6.23 7.95 24.19
CA LEU A 39 -7.29 8.70 24.83
C LEU A 39 -8.63 8.21 24.32
N VAL A 40 -9.56 7.94 25.24
CA VAL A 40 -10.95 7.61 24.95
C VAL A 40 -11.81 8.77 25.43
N HIS A 41 -12.57 9.40 24.55
CA HIS A 41 -13.54 10.43 24.92
C HIS A 41 -14.95 9.86 24.81
N SER A 42 -15.70 9.90 25.91
CA SER A 42 -17.11 9.51 25.99
C SER A 42 -17.96 10.68 26.50
N PRO A 43 -18.67 11.40 25.60
CA PRO A 43 -19.42 12.61 25.96
C PRO A 43 -20.67 12.34 26.82
N HIS A 44 -21.14 11.10 26.88
CA HIS A 44 -22.35 10.71 27.59
C HIS A 44 -22.08 9.78 28.77
N ARG A 45 -20.81 9.60 29.14
CA ARG A 45 -20.43 8.82 30.32
C ARG A 45 -21.03 9.46 31.57
N ARG A 46 -21.80 8.69 32.32
CA ARG A 46 -22.28 9.13 33.63
C ARG A 46 -21.14 8.92 34.64
N PRO A 47 -20.68 9.97 35.34
CA PRO A 47 -19.71 9.79 36.41
C PRO A 47 -20.32 8.90 37.50
N LEU A 48 -19.51 8.00 38.06
CA LEU A 48 -19.91 7.16 39.18
C LEU A 48 -20.34 8.02 40.39
N PRO A 49 -21.31 7.59 41.20
CA PRO A 49 -21.81 8.37 42.34
C PRO A 49 -20.73 8.75 43.36
N ASN A 50 -19.68 7.94 43.48
CA ASN A 50 -18.50 8.21 44.31
C ASN A 50 -17.24 8.29 43.44
N PRO A 51 -16.47 9.40 43.48
CA PRO A 51 -15.23 9.56 42.73
C PRO A 51 -14.05 8.71 43.24
N ASP A 52 -14.20 8.07 44.40
CA ASP A 52 -13.22 7.11 44.96
C ASP A 52 -13.49 5.66 44.54
N ASP A 53 -14.66 5.37 43.95
CA ASP A 53 -15.02 4.03 43.43
C ASP A 53 -14.55 3.82 41.98
N ASP A 54 -14.08 4.86 41.29
CA ASP A 54 -13.45 4.69 39.97
C ASP A 54 -12.06 4.07 40.19
N PRO A 55 -11.78 2.85 39.68
CA PRO A 55 -10.51 2.19 39.92
C PRO A 55 -9.38 3.01 39.28
N LYS A 56 -8.73 3.86 40.08
CA LYS A 56 -7.45 4.53 39.73
C LYS A 56 -6.32 3.51 39.51
N THR A 57 -6.58 2.25 39.85
CA THR A 57 -5.70 1.10 39.70
C THR A 57 -6.14 0.26 38.49
N GLY A 58 -5.71 0.66 37.30
CA GLY A 58 -5.95 -0.06 36.04
C GLY A 58 -5.08 0.50 34.92
N ARG A 59 -5.03 -0.15 33.74
CA ARG A 59 -4.33 0.41 32.57
C ARG A 59 -5.05 1.65 32.03
N LEU A 60 -6.37 1.68 32.18
CA LEU A 60 -7.27 2.77 31.83
C LEU A 60 -7.63 3.57 33.09
N ALA A 61 -7.50 4.89 33.03
CA ALA A 61 -7.90 5.81 34.10
C ALA A 61 -8.82 6.91 33.54
N TRP A 62 -9.98 7.10 34.17
CA TRP A 62 -10.96 8.11 33.78
C TRP A 62 -10.80 9.41 34.56
N THR A 63 -10.97 10.52 33.84
CA THR A 63 -11.03 11.88 34.37
C THR A 63 -12.20 12.60 33.72
N GLY A 64 -13.39 12.46 34.30
CA GLY A 64 -14.64 12.95 33.72
C GLY A 64 -15.02 12.17 32.46
N GLU A 65 -15.11 12.86 31.33
CA GLU A 65 -15.48 12.29 30.01
C GLU A 65 -14.28 11.72 29.24
N LEU A 66 -13.06 11.94 29.73
CA LEU A 66 -11.82 11.50 29.08
C LEU A 66 -11.19 10.36 29.87
N ALA A 67 -10.76 9.30 29.18
CA ALA A 67 -9.95 8.23 29.73
C ALA A 67 -8.57 8.22 29.08
N GLU A 68 -7.54 7.87 29.85
CA GLU A 68 -6.19 7.62 29.36
C GLU A 68 -5.82 6.15 29.56
N LEU A 69 -5.49 5.46 28.47
CA LEU A 69 -5.00 4.10 28.45
C LEU A 69 -3.49 4.09 28.18
N ARG A 70 -2.71 3.57 29.14
CA ARG A 70 -1.25 3.51 29.06
C ARG A 70 -0.79 2.20 28.42
N ILE A 71 -0.30 2.29 27.19
CA ILE A 71 0.25 1.14 26.45
C ILE A 71 1.74 0.94 26.74
N GLY A 72 2.48 2.03 26.91
CA GLY A 72 3.93 1.99 27.14
C GLY A 72 4.75 1.54 25.92
N LYS A 73 4.13 1.45 24.75
CA LYS A 73 4.75 1.14 23.45
C LYS A 73 4.19 2.06 22.37
N GLN A 74 4.93 2.25 21.29
CA GLN A 74 4.45 3.00 20.13
C GLN A 74 3.29 2.24 19.46
N VAL A 75 2.17 2.94 19.29
CA VAL A 75 0.97 2.43 18.61
C VAL A 75 1.18 2.60 17.09
N THR A 76 0.97 1.53 16.34
CA THR A 76 1.10 1.51 14.88
C THR A 76 -0.26 1.44 14.18
N SER A 77 -1.27 0.88 14.83
CA SER A 77 -2.65 0.86 14.31
C SER A 77 -3.67 0.91 15.44
N LEU A 78 -4.84 1.45 15.11
CA LEU A 78 -5.96 1.61 16.04
C LEU A 78 -7.27 1.32 15.30
N TYR A 79 -8.06 0.40 15.83
CA TYR A 79 -9.37 0.05 15.27
C TYR A 79 -10.36 -0.22 16.40
N ALA A 80 -11.64 0.09 16.18
CA ALA A 80 -12.72 -0.24 17.09
C ALA A 80 -13.84 -0.91 16.31
N GLY A 81 -14.35 -2.02 16.84
CA GLY A 81 -15.45 -2.74 16.22
C GLY A 81 -15.88 -3.94 17.03
N ARG A 82 -17.00 -4.53 16.62
CA ARG A 82 -17.63 -5.65 17.29
C ARG A 82 -16.88 -6.94 17.02
N LEU A 83 -16.48 -7.64 18.08
CA LEU A 83 -15.84 -8.94 18.01
C LEU A 83 -16.64 -9.97 18.83
N GLY A 84 -17.15 -11.00 18.16
CA GLY A 84 -18.00 -12.02 18.79
C GLY A 84 -19.48 -11.63 18.84
N GLU A 85 -20.20 -12.17 19.82
CA GLU A 85 -21.66 -12.00 19.95
C GLU A 85 -22.05 -10.79 20.84
N ASP A 86 -21.14 -10.27 21.66
CA ASP A 86 -21.40 -9.07 22.49
C ASP A 86 -21.76 -7.87 21.58
N GLU A 87 -22.74 -7.06 21.99
CA GLU A 87 -23.11 -5.83 21.26
C GLU A 87 -22.11 -4.69 21.47
N ARG A 88 -21.22 -4.82 22.46
CA ARG A 88 -20.16 -3.86 22.76
C ARG A 88 -19.03 -3.94 21.74
N ASP A 89 -18.56 -2.78 21.31
CA ASP A 89 -17.34 -2.69 20.51
C ASP A 89 -16.11 -2.93 21.38
N VAL A 90 -15.08 -3.53 20.78
CA VAL A 90 -13.79 -3.79 21.42
C VAL A 90 -12.72 -2.92 20.78
N LEU A 91 -11.78 -2.43 21.58
CA LEU A 91 -10.67 -1.61 21.10
C LEU A 91 -9.49 -2.49 20.72
N MET A 92 -8.99 -2.33 19.49
CA MET A 92 -7.84 -3.07 18.97
C MET A 92 -6.67 -2.13 18.75
N ILE A 93 -5.53 -2.50 19.32
CA ILE A 93 -4.33 -1.67 19.39
C ILE A 93 -3.18 -2.50 18.86
N GLY A 94 -2.72 -2.14 17.66
CA GLY A 94 -1.54 -2.72 17.06
C GLY A 94 -0.29 -1.97 17.49
N THR A 95 0.77 -2.74 17.72
CA THR A 95 2.14 -2.25 17.89
C THR A 95 3.05 -3.00 16.92
N ALA A 96 4.32 -2.60 16.85
CA ALA A 96 5.31 -3.29 16.01
C ALA A 96 5.52 -4.77 16.37
N THR A 97 5.07 -5.24 17.54
CA THR A 97 5.32 -6.61 18.02
C THR A 97 4.09 -7.34 18.56
N HIS A 98 3.00 -6.63 18.85
CA HIS A 98 1.84 -7.21 19.52
C HIS A 98 0.54 -6.56 19.05
N LEU A 99 -0.53 -7.35 19.09
CA LEU A 99 -1.91 -6.89 19.04
C LEU A 99 -2.53 -7.02 20.43
N LEU A 100 -3.05 -5.91 20.96
CA LEU A 100 -3.86 -5.88 22.17
C LEU A 100 -5.33 -5.66 21.78
N VAL A 101 -6.20 -6.58 22.17
CA VAL A 101 -7.64 -6.46 22.03
C VAL A 101 -8.23 -6.25 23.41
N TYR A 102 -8.88 -5.12 23.62
CA TYR A 102 -9.17 -4.56 24.95
C TYR A 102 -10.63 -4.10 25.08
N ASN A 103 -11.29 -4.57 26.12
CA ASN A 103 -12.62 -4.12 26.51
C ASN A 103 -12.49 -2.90 27.43
N VAL A 104 -12.97 -1.76 26.95
CA VAL A 104 -12.83 -0.46 27.61
C VAL A 104 -13.69 -0.35 28.86
N GLU A 105 -14.91 -0.91 28.83
CA GLU A 105 -15.84 -0.85 29.97
C GLU A 105 -15.42 -1.80 31.09
N ASP A 106 -15.05 -3.03 30.74
CA ASP A 106 -14.64 -4.04 31.72
C ASP A 106 -13.18 -3.84 32.20
N ASN A 107 -12.45 -2.87 31.62
CA ASN A 107 -11.02 -2.61 31.86
C ASN A 107 -10.19 -3.90 31.76
N ALA A 108 -10.46 -4.72 30.75
CA ALA A 108 -9.95 -6.07 30.63
C ALA A 108 -9.42 -6.39 29.23
N ASP A 109 -8.33 -7.15 29.18
CA ASP A 109 -7.79 -7.69 27.93
C ASP A 109 -8.70 -8.84 27.46
N VAL A 110 -9.22 -8.78 26.24
CA VAL A 110 -9.91 -9.92 25.61
C VAL A 110 -8.86 -10.96 25.21
N PHE A 111 -7.83 -10.51 24.49
CA PHE A 111 -6.60 -11.27 24.30
C PHE A 111 -5.43 -10.34 24.00
N TYR A 112 -4.22 -10.86 24.23
CA TYR A 112 -2.96 -10.19 23.93
C TYR A 112 -2.08 -11.15 23.15
N LYS A 113 -1.83 -10.86 21.88
CA LYS A 113 -1.15 -11.76 20.93
C LYS A 113 0.16 -11.14 20.45
N GLU A 114 1.23 -11.93 20.50
CA GLU A 114 2.50 -11.57 19.86
C GLU A 114 2.38 -11.73 18.34
N MET A 115 2.80 -10.69 17.61
CA MET A 115 2.77 -10.58 16.17
C MET A 115 4.20 -10.37 15.67
N SER A 116 4.86 -11.43 15.19
CA SER A 116 6.26 -11.37 14.74
C SER A 116 6.47 -10.36 13.61
N ASP A 117 5.47 -10.22 12.74
CA ASP A 117 5.52 -9.33 11.58
C ASP A 117 4.97 -7.93 11.88
N GLY A 118 4.55 -7.69 13.13
CA GLY A 118 3.92 -6.44 13.58
C GLY A 118 2.45 -6.28 13.15
N ALA A 119 1.77 -5.30 13.75
CA ALA A 119 0.38 -4.95 13.46
C ALA A 119 0.29 -3.50 12.96
N TYR A 120 0.57 -3.27 11.68
CA TYR A 120 0.60 -1.93 11.06
C TYR A 120 -0.78 -1.43 10.65
N THR A 121 -1.73 -2.35 10.46
CA THR A 121 -3.13 -2.03 10.19
C THR A 121 -4.02 -3.17 10.67
N VAL A 122 -5.22 -2.86 11.13
CA VAL A 122 -6.17 -3.82 11.69
C VAL A 122 -7.58 -3.48 11.21
N THR A 123 -8.36 -4.49 10.87
CA THR A 123 -9.79 -4.36 10.57
C THR A 123 -10.55 -5.57 11.10
N VAL A 124 -11.86 -5.41 11.29
CA VAL A 124 -12.75 -6.47 11.76
C VAL A 124 -13.92 -6.59 10.80
N GLY A 125 -14.31 -7.83 10.50
CA GLY A 125 -15.44 -8.08 9.61
C GLY A 125 -15.71 -9.56 9.44
N LYS A 126 -16.58 -9.87 8.48
CA LYS A 126 -16.88 -11.24 8.05
C LYS A 126 -16.32 -11.43 6.65
N LEU A 127 -15.44 -12.41 6.47
CA LEU A 127 -14.91 -12.78 5.15
C LEU A 127 -15.81 -13.83 4.52
N GLY A 128 -16.01 -13.75 3.20
CA GLY A 128 -16.91 -14.62 2.45
C GLY A 128 -16.61 -16.12 2.58
N TRP A 129 -15.34 -16.48 2.74
CA TRP A 129 -14.90 -17.87 2.94
C TRP A 129 -14.82 -18.30 4.42
N LEU A 130 -15.11 -17.39 5.36
CA LEU A 130 -15.16 -17.65 6.80
C LEU A 130 -16.53 -17.18 7.35
N THR A 131 -17.61 -17.78 6.83
CA THR A 131 -19.01 -17.35 7.06
C THR A 131 -19.45 -17.39 8.52
N ASP A 132 -18.86 -18.26 9.34
CA ASP A 132 -19.43 -18.59 10.65
C ASP A 132 -19.05 -17.59 11.75
N ARG A 133 -18.08 -16.69 11.52
CA ARG A 133 -17.51 -15.84 12.59
C ARG A 133 -17.02 -14.50 12.07
N SER A 134 -17.08 -13.47 12.92
CA SER A 134 -16.30 -12.25 12.68
C SER A 134 -14.84 -12.51 13.03
N VAL A 135 -13.94 -12.00 12.20
CA VAL A 135 -12.50 -12.20 12.31
C VAL A 135 -11.77 -10.87 12.39
N VAL A 136 -10.59 -10.90 13.01
CA VAL A 136 -9.66 -9.77 13.07
C VAL A 136 -8.61 -9.98 11.99
N VAL A 137 -8.53 -9.06 11.02
CA VAL A 137 -7.51 -9.10 9.97
C VAL A 137 -6.43 -8.08 10.28
N ILE A 138 -5.18 -8.52 10.22
CA ILE A 138 -4.00 -7.75 10.61
C ILE A 138 -3.04 -7.70 9.43
N GLY A 139 -2.63 -6.49 9.05
CA GLY A 139 -1.57 -6.24 8.09
C GLY A 139 -0.23 -6.08 8.79
N GLY A 140 0.73 -6.92 8.43
CA GLY A 140 2.08 -6.96 8.96
C GLY A 140 3.14 -6.59 7.92
N ASN A 141 4.39 -6.92 8.23
CA ASN A 141 5.54 -6.78 7.34
C ASN A 141 5.57 -7.92 6.30
N CYS A 142 5.09 -7.64 5.09
CA CYS A 142 4.93 -8.62 4.01
C CYS A 142 3.99 -9.79 4.36
N SER A 143 3.04 -9.60 5.29
CA SER A 143 2.09 -10.64 5.66
C SER A 143 0.73 -10.08 6.03
N VAL A 144 -0.28 -10.94 5.88
CA VAL A 144 -1.63 -10.74 6.41
C VAL A 144 -1.94 -11.91 7.31
N THR A 145 -2.36 -11.62 8.54
CA THR A 145 -2.79 -12.62 9.52
C THR A 145 -4.24 -12.40 9.88
N VAL A 146 -5.03 -13.46 9.89
CA VAL A 146 -6.44 -13.44 10.29
C VAL A 146 -6.59 -14.24 11.57
N LEU A 147 -7.14 -13.61 12.60
CA LEU A 147 -7.41 -14.21 13.90
C LEU A 147 -8.92 -14.36 14.10
N ASP A 148 -9.33 -15.40 14.81
CA ASP A 148 -10.69 -15.51 15.34
C ASP A 148 -10.88 -14.66 16.61
N ALA A 149 -12.10 -14.67 17.16
CA ALA A 149 -12.44 -13.94 18.39
C ALA A 149 -11.63 -14.38 19.63
N SER A 150 -11.00 -15.56 19.61
CA SER A 150 -10.14 -16.06 20.69
C SER A 150 -8.66 -15.67 20.52
N GLY A 151 -8.30 -15.05 19.39
CA GLY A 151 -6.90 -14.76 19.04
C GLY A 151 -6.14 -15.96 18.44
N THR A 152 -6.87 -16.99 17.98
CA THR A 152 -6.32 -18.12 17.26
C THR A 152 -6.23 -17.78 15.78
N GLU A 153 -5.09 -18.10 15.16
CA GLU A 153 -4.87 -17.84 13.74
C GLU A 153 -5.67 -18.81 12.88
N VAL A 154 -6.49 -18.28 11.98
CA VAL A 154 -7.33 -19.05 11.06
C VAL A 154 -6.87 -18.96 9.61
N PHE A 155 -6.19 -17.89 9.23
CA PHE A 155 -5.65 -17.70 7.89
C PHE A 155 -4.40 -16.83 7.94
N TRP A 156 -3.48 -17.10 7.02
CA TRP A 156 -2.28 -16.30 6.82
C TRP A 156 -1.84 -16.38 5.38
N THR A 157 -1.37 -15.24 4.85
CA THR A 157 -0.74 -15.20 3.53
C THR A 157 0.37 -14.16 3.49
N VAL A 158 1.19 -14.25 2.45
CA VAL A 158 2.33 -13.35 2.22
C VAL A 158 1.96 -12.26 1.23
N THR A 159 2.49 -11.05 1.42
CA THR A 159 2.24 -9.89 0.55
C THR A 159 3.55 -9.29 0.00
N GLY A 160 3.39 -8.44 -1.02
CA GLY A 160 4.42 -7.62 -1.66
C GLY A 160 5.41 -6.94 -0.71
N ASP A 161 4.83 -6.09 0.11
CA ASP A 161 5.53 -5.30 1.10
C ASP A 161 4.63 -5.18 2.34
N VAL A 162 5.03 -4.33 3.28
CA VAL A 162 4.24 -3.94 4.44
C VAL A 162 2.81 -3.56 4.00
N VAL A 163 1.84 -4.20 4.63
CA VAL A 163 0.43 -3.90 4.43
C VAL A 163 0.06 -2.73 5.32
N VAL A 164 -0.41 -1.64 4.72
CA VAL A 164 -0.66 -0.37 5.40
C VAL A 164 -2.14 -0.01 5.43
N SER A 165 -2.96 -0.59 4.55
CA SER A 165 -4.41 -0.40 4.54
C SER A 165 -5.13 -1.72 4.24
N LEU A 166 -6.29 -1.90 4.88
CA LEU A 166 -7.13 -3.09 4.77
C LEU A 166 -8.60 -2.68 4.75
N MET A 167 -9.41 -3.39 3.98
CA MET A 167 -10.87 -3.33 4.07
C MET A 167 -11.49 -4.69 3.72
N ILE A 168 -12.65 -4.97 4.33
CA ILE A 168 -13.44 -6.17 4.08
C ILE A 168 -14.72 -5.72 3.39
N PHE A 169 -14.96 -6.23 2.19
CA PHE A 169 -15.95 -5.68 1.28
C PHE A 169 -16.24 -6.63 0.12
N ASP A 170 -17.50 -6.72 -0.28
CA ASP A 170 -17.96 -7.44 -1.47
C ASP A 170 -17.54 -6.69 -2.75
N PHE A 171 -16.45 -7.17 -3.36
CA PHE A 171 -15.81 -6.54 -4.50
C PHE A 171 -16.47 -6.90 -5.83
N ASP A 172 -16.92 -8.14 -5.98
CA ASP A 172 -17.50 -8.66 -7.22
C ASP A 172 -19.04 -8.68 -7.24
N GLY A 173 -19.68 -8.35 -6.11
CA GLY A 173 -21.13 -8.28 -5.98
C GLY A 173 -21.80 -9.64 -5.81
N ASP A 174 -21.05 -10.68 -5.42
CA ASP A 174 -21.58 -12.02 -5.21
C ASP A 174 -22.23 -12.22 -3.82
N GLY A 175 -22.20 -11.18 -2.98
CA GLY A 175 -22.75 -11.19 -1.62
C GLY A 175 -21.79 -11.74 -0.57
N ALA A 176 -20.57 -12.14 -0.94
CA ALA A 176 -19.52 -12.61 -0.05
C ALA A 176 -18.38 -11.59 0.00
N ASN A 177 -17.97 -11.18 1.20
CA ASN A 177 -16.94 -10.14 1.30
C ASN A 177 -15.52 -10.66 0.99
N GLU A 178 -14.82 -9.99 0.09
CA GLU A 178 -13.38 -10.14 -0.11
C GLU A 178 -12.55 -9.33 0.88
N LEU A 179 -11.26 -9.66 0.95
CA LEU A 179 -10.26 -8.84 1.64
C LEU A 179 -9.50 -8.00 0.62
N ILE A 180 -9.65 -6.68 0.68
CA ILE A 180 -8.82 -5.75 -0.09
C ILE A 180 -7.67 -5.25 0.78
N LEU A 181 -6.46 -5.31 0.25
CA LEU A 181 -5.23 -4.89 0.93
C LEU A 181 -4.45 -3.91 0.07
N GLY A 182 -3.90 -2.88 0.71
CA GLY A 182 -3.00 -1.91 0.11
C GLY A 182 -1.62 -1.98 0.74
N SER A 183 -0.59 -2.10 -0.09
CA SER A 183 0.80 -2.28 0.34
C SER A 183 1.72 -1.12 -0.06
N VAL A 184 2.90 -1.09 0.54
CA VAL A 184 3.92 -0.04 0.33
C VAL A 184 4.59 -0.13 -1.05
N ASP A 185 4.56 -1.29 -1.70
CA ASP A 185 5.07 -1.50 -3.08
C ASP A 185 4.13 -0.99 -4.19
N PHE A 186 3.07 -0.29 -3.79
CA PHE A 186 2.06 0.40 -4.61
C PHE A 186 0.95 -0.53 -5.12
N GLU A 187 0.85 -1.75 -4.60
CA GLU A 187 -0.19 -2.69 -5.02
C GLU A 187 -1.47 -2.58 -4.17
N ILE A 188 -2.60 -2.70 -4.84
CA ILE A 188 -3.91 -3.01 -4.24
C ILE A 188 -4.27 -4.42 -4.70
N ARG A 189 -4.60 -5.32 -3.77
CA ARG A 189 -5.03 -6.69 -4.11
C ARG A 189 -6.36 -7.02 -3.44
N ALA A 190 -7.24 -7.70 -4.17
CA ALA A 190 -8.45 -8.33 -3.68
C ALA A 190 -8.21 -9.83 -3.50
N LEU A 191 -8.37 -10.33 -2.27
CA LEU A 191 -8.22 -11.74 -1.94
C LEU A 191 -9.59 -12.37 -1.69
N LYS A 192 -9.78 -13.54 -2.33
CA LYS A 192 -10.91 -14.44 -2.12
C LYS A 192 -10.36 -15.79 -1.64
N GLY A 193 -10.32 -15.95 -0.32
CA GLY A 193 -9.65 -17.08 0.32
C GLY A 193 -8.16 -17.12 0.00
N ASP A 194 -7.74 -18.27 -0.54
CA ASP A 194 -6.35 -18.54 -0.94
C ASP A 194 -5.96 -17.92 -2.29
N SER A 195 -6.93 -17.34 -3.02
CA SER A 195 -6.71 -16.81 -4.37
C SER A 195 -6.72 -15.29 -4.42
N VAL A 196 -5.88 -14.74 -5.29
CA VAL A 196 -5.92 -13.32 -5.67
C VAL A 196 -6.97 -13.18 -6.77
N ALA A 197 -8.07 -12.50 -6.48
CA ALA A 197 -9.16 -12.28 -7.43
C ALA A 197 -8.86 -11.11 -8.37
N TRP A 198 -8.20 -10.07 -7.86
CA TRP A 198 -7.85 -8.88 -8.62
C TRP A 198 -6.63 -8.19 -8.00
N ASP A 199 -5.78 -7.60 -8.82
CA ASP A 199 -4.69 -6.74 -8.38
C ASP A 199 -4.44 -5.58 -9.34
N VAL A 200 -3.96 -4.46 -8.80
CA VAL A 200 -3.53 -3.30 -9.59
C VAL A 200 -2.33 -2.64 -8.93
N LYS A 201 -1.44 -2.08 -9.76
CA LYS A 201 -0.32 -1.25 -9.33
C LYS A 201 -0.69 0.23 -9.47
N GLU A 202 -0.63 0.95 -8.36
CA GLU A 202 -0.76 2.39 -8.27
C GLU A 202 0.62 3.09 -8.34
N THR A 203 0.60 4.42 -8.23
CA THR A 203 1.77 5.29 -8.46
C THR A 203 2.59 5.58 -7.20
N ALA A 204 2.11 5.17 -6.03
CA ALA A 204 2.70 5.43 -4.73
C ALA A 204 2.11 4.47 -3.67
N PRO A 205 2.69 4.40 -2.44
CA PRO A 205 2.19 3.53 -1.37
C PRO A 205 0.71 3.78 -1.05
N VAL A 206 -0.09 2.72 -0.92
CA VAL A 206 -1.54 2.81 -0.70
C VAL A 206 -1.84 3.08 0.77
N THR A 207 -1.98 4.34 1.14
CA THR A 207 -2.09 4.77 2.54
C THR A 207 -3.45 4.54 3.18
N ALA A 208 -4.54 4.50 2.39
CA ALA A 208 -5.87 4.26 2.93
C ALA A 208 -6.80 3.66 1.87
N LEU A 209 -7.73 2.82 2.35
CA LEU A 209 -8.80 2.18 1.59
C LEU A 209 -10.11 2.33 2.35
N VAL A 210 -11.22 2.53 1.65
CA VAL A 210 -12.54 2.59 2.26
C VAL A 210 -13.61 2.04 1.34
N ALA A 211 -14.48 1.17 1.88
CA ALA A 211 -15.69 0.73 1.19
C ALA A 211 -16.67 1.89 1.02
N LEU A 212 -17.28 1.98 -0.16
CA LEU A 212 -18.38 2.89 -0.45
C LEU A 212 -19.63 2.05 -0.77
N SER A 213 -20.71 2.70 -1.19
CA SER A 213 -21.95 2.02 -1.58
C SER A 213 -21.76 1.20 -2.86
N GLY A 214 -22.47 0.06 -2.96
CA GLY A 214 -22.37 -0.83 -4.12
C GLY A 214 -21.01 -1.55 -4.19
N CYS A 215 -20.50 -1.79 -5.40
CA CYS A 215 -19.21 -2.46 -5.63
C CYS A 215 -18.06 -1.44 -5.82
N GLN A 216 -18.15 -0.29 -5.13
CA GLN A 216 -17.19 0.81 -5.19
C GLN A 216 -16.33 0.92 -3.92
N PHE A 217 -15.06 1.28 -4.10
CA PHE A 217 -14.19 1.62 -2.99
C PHE A 217 -13.29 2.81 -3.31
N GLY A 218 -13.06 3.65 -2.31
CA GLY A 218 -12.13 4.77 -2.37
C GLY A 218 -10.72 4.33 -1.98
N TYR A 219 -9.73 4.90 -2.65
CA TYR A 219 -8.32 4.68 -2.33
C TYR A 219 -7.56 6.00 -2.24
N ALA A 220 -6.53 6.03 -1.40
CA ALA A 220 -5.60 7.15 -1.31
C ALA A 220 -4.16 6.64 -1.24
N VAL A 221 -3.26 7.34 -1.92
CA VAL A 221 -1.83 6.99 -1.98
C VAL A 221 -0.95 8.13 -1.47
N GLY A 222 0.28 7.77 -1.08
CA GLY A 222 1.20 8.66 -0.37
C GLY A 222 1.63 9.93 -1.12
N ASN A 223 1.45 9.99 -2.44
CA ASN A 223 1.77 11.15 -3.27
C ASN A 223 0.64 12.20 -3.37
N GLY A 224 -0.45 12.03 -2.60
CA GLY A 224 -1.58 12.97 -2.59
C GLY A 224 -2.63 12.70 -3.66
N THR A 225 -2.58 11.54 -4.33
CA THR A 225 -3.65 11.05 -5.21
C THR A 225 -4.74 10.34 -4.41
N VAL A 226 -5.99 10.65 -4.76
CA VAL A 226 -7.20 9.98 -4.29
C VAL A 226 -8.06 9.59 -5.49
N GLY A 227 -8.74 8.46 -5.42
CA GLY A 227 -9.64 8.02 -6.49
C GLY A 227 -10.65 6.99 -6.01
N VAL A 228 -11.46 6.52 -6.96
CA VAL A 228 -12.48 5.49 -6.73
C VAL A 228 -12.37 4.41 -7.80
N TYR A 229 -12.46 3.16 -7.35
CA TYR A 229 -12.59 1.98 -8.19
C TYR A 229 -14.00 1.40 -8.08
N GLU A 230 -14.47 0.80 -9.16
CA GLU A 230 -15.69 -0.01 -9.23
C GLU A 230 -15.38 -1.31 -9.96
N MET A 231 -15.56 -2.46 -9.30
CA MET A 231 -15.29 -3.79 -9.90
C MET A 231 -13.95 -3.88 -10.66
N GLY A 232 -12.90 -3.27 -10.11
CA GLY A 232 -11.56 -3.25 -10.71
C GLY A 232 -11.31 -2.18 -11.79
N GLN A 233 -12.32 -1.39 -12.17
CA GLN A 233 -12.15 -0.25 -13.08
C GLN A 233 -12.04 1.06 -12.32
N ARG A 234 -11.05 1.89 -12.67
CA ARG A 234 -10.85 3.20 -12.06
C ARG A 234 -11.83 4.20 -12.66
N LEU A 235 -12.77 4.70 -11.86
CA LEU A 235 -13.76 5.70 -12.30
C LEU A 235 -13.11 7.08 -12.49
N TRP A 236 -12.39 7.54 -11.47
CA TRP A 236 -11.66 8.81 -11.50
C TRP A 236 -10.51 8.80 -10.50
N ARG A 237 -9.57 9.73 -10.73
CA ARG A 237 -8.50 10.04 -9.78
C ARG A 237 -8.20 11.53 -9.81
N VAL A 238 -7.82 12.09 -8.67
CA VAL A 238 -7.38 13.47 -8.53
C VAL A 238 -6.11 13.49 -7.71
N LYS A 239 -5.15 14.32 -8.12
CA LYS A 239 -3.90 14.56 -7.41
C LYS A 239 -3.85 15.95 -6.82
N SER A 240 -3.28 16.06 -5.63
CA SER A 240 -3.09 17.32 -4.90
C SER A 240 -1.68 17.42 -4.36
N LYS A 241 -1.23 18.64 -4.09
CA LYS A 241 0.07 18.90 -3.43
C LYS A 241 0.09 18.47 -1.97
N HIS A 242 -1.08 18.35 -1.35
CA HIS A 242 -1.20 17.95 0.04
C HIS A 242 -1.44 16.45 0.14
N ARG A 243 -0.87 15.83 1.18
CA ARG A 243 -1.05 14.40 1.42
C ARG A 243 -2.45 14.15 1.95
N VAL A 244 -3.03 13.03 1.54
CA VAL A 244 -4.28 12.51 2.13
C VAL A 244 -3.91 11.80 3.43
N VAL A 245 -4.59 12.15 4.51
CA VAL A 245 -4.36 11.57 5.85
C VAL A 245 -5.41 10.53 6.21
N ALA A 246 -6.67 10.80 5.87
CA ALA A 246 -7.79 9.90 6.14
C ALA A 246 -8.83 10.02 5.04
N ILE A 247 -9.51 8.91 4.75
CA ILE A 247 -10.67 8.85 3.88
C ILE A 247 -11.82 8.11 4.57
N ARG A 248 -13.06 8.52 4.29
CA ARG A 248 -14.25 7.87 4.85
C ARG A 248 -15.44 7.99 3.90
N GLY A 249 -16.26 6.94 3.79
CA GLY A 249 -17.59 7.02 3.19
C GLY A 249 -18.58 7.69 4.15
N TYR A 250 -19.27 8.73 3.69
CA TYR A 250 -20.32 9.40 4.46
C TYR A 250 -21.24 10.20 3.55
N ASP A 251 -22.55 10.08 3.77
CA ASP A 251 -23.59 10.85 3.09
C ASP A 251 -23.68 12.27 3.69
N VAL A 252 -22.96 13.22 3.08
CA VAL A 252 -22.89 14.62 3.50
C VAL A 252 -24.10 15.42 3.02
N ASN A 253 -24.67 15.05 1.86
CA ASN A 253 -25.76 15.80 1.24
C ASN A 253 -27.17 15.31 1.63
N GLY A 254 -27.27 14.12 2.23
CA GLY A 254 -28.51 13.49 2.69
C GLY A 254 -29.31 12.79 1.59
N ASP A 255 -28.68 12.44 0.45
CA ASP A 255 -29.33 11.80 -0.69
C ASP A 255 -29.42 10.27 -0.59
N GLY A 256 -28.83 9.69 0.46
CA GLY A 256 -28.79 8.25 0.71
C GLY A 256 -27.59 7.52 0.10
N THR A 257 -26.74 8.21 -0.68
CA THR A 257 -25.50 7.68 -1.24
C THR A 257 -24.31 8.23 -0.47
N GLU A 258 -23.37 7.38 -0.10
CA GLU A 258 -22.19 7.84 0.63
C GLU A 258 -21.18 8.53 -0.31
N GLU A 259 -20.76 9.76 0.02
CA GLU A 259 -19.65 10.41 -0.64
C GLU A 259 -18.30 10.00 -0.06
N LEU A 260 -17.25 10.12 -0.89
CA LEU A 260 -15.88 9.96 -0.45
C LEU A 260 -15.42 11.26 0.23
N VAL A 261 -15.35 11.24 1.56
CA VAL A 261 -14.78 12.32 2.36
C VAL A 261 -13.27 12.14 2.49
N THR A 262 -12.52 13.17 2.14
CA THR A 262 -11.05 13.22 2.19
C THR A 262 -10.56 14.26 3.18
N GLY A 263 -9.70 13.84 4.10
CA GLY A 263 -8.98 14.70 5.04
C GLY A 263 -7.53 14.94 4.58
N TRP A 264 -7.15 16.20 4.41
CA TRP A 264 -5.85 16.59 3.88
C TRP A 264 -4.90 17.07 4.97
N SER A 265 -3.60 16.92 4.73
CA SER A 265 -2.53 17.43 5.61
C SER A 265 -2.52 18.96 5.75
N SER A 266 -3.21 19.69 4.86
CA SER A 266 -3.41 21.13 4.96
C SER A 266 -4.53 21.55 5.92
N GLY A 267 -5.28 20.60 6.48
CA GLY A 267 -6.49 20.88 7.27
C GLY A 267 -7.75 21.03 6.41
N LYS A 268 -7.64 20.97 5.08
CA LYS A 268 -8.80 20.89 4.20
C LYS A 268 -9.52 19.56 4.42
N VAL A 269 -10.84 19.59 4.36
CA VAL A 269 -11.70 18.41 4.21
C VAL A 269 -12.62 18.67 3.02
N ASP A 270 -12.70 17.73 2.09
CA ASP A 270 -13.67 17.78 0.99
C ASP A 270 -14.41 16.45 0.84
N ALA A 271 -15.67 16.50 0.41
CA ALA A 271 -16.44 15.31 0.05
C ALA A 271 -16.73 15.31 -1.44
N ARG A 272 -16.56 14.16 -2.07
CA ARG A 272 -16.69 13.98 -3.53
C ARG A 272 -17.67 12.89 -3.89
N VAL A 273 -18.41 13.11 -4.96
CA VAL A 273 -19.30 12.09 -5.53
C VAL A 273 -18.45 10.90 -6.02
N PRO A 274 -18.74 9.67 -5.61
CA PRO A 274 -17.97 8.49 -6.01
C PRO A 274 -17.94 8.23 -7.52
N ALA A 275 -19.02 8.55 -8.24
CA ALA A 275 -19.11 8.33 -9.68
C ALA A 275 -18.29 9.32 -10.52
N THR A 276 -18.23 10.60 -10.13
CA THR A 276 -17.68 11.68 -10.98
C THR A 276 -16.45 12.38 -10.39
N GLY A 277 -16.23 12.28 -9.08
CA GLY A 277 -15.18 13.01 -8.37
C GLY A 277 -15.46 14.49 -8.15
N GLU A 278 -16.67 14.96 -8.48
CA GLU A 278 -17.12 16.33 -8.23
C GLU A 278 -17.21 16.63 -6.73
N VAL A 279 -16.77 17.83 -6.32
CA VAL A 279 -16.75 18.24 -4.92
C VAL A 279 -18.12 18.77 -4.51
N VAL A 280 -18.74 18.15 -3.50
CA VAL A 280 -20.05 18.51 -2.96
C VAL A 280 -19.92 19.30 -1.66
N PHE A 281 -18.89 19.03 -0.87
CA PHE A 281 -18.65 19.67 0.42
C PHE A 281 -17.18 20.07 0.57
N ARG A 282 -16.92 21.18 1.24
CA ARG A 282 -15.56 21.62 1.57
C ARG A 282 -15.54 22.43 2.86
N VAL A 283 -14.61 22.11 3.76
CA VAL A 283 -14.32 22.89 4.96
C VAL A 283 -12.81 22.97 5.18
N GLN A 284 -12.37 24.03 5.86
CA GLN A 284 -10.98 24.24 6.24
C GLN A 284 -10.87 24.27 7.77
N LEU A 285 -10.02 23.41 8.32
CA LEU A 285 -9.65 23.40 9.73
C LEU A 285 -8.45 24.31 10.01
N SER A 286 -8.24 24.59 11.29
CA SER A 286 -7.13 25.39 11.81
C SER A 286 -5.77 24.68 11.69
N ALA A 287 -5.78 23.34 11.67
CA ALA A 287 -4.60 22.48 11.63
C ALA A 287 -4.84 21.26 10.72
N ALA A 288 -3.78 20.49 10.45
CA ALA A 288 -3.84 19.26 9.65
C ALA A 288 -4.90 18.29 10.18
N VAL A 289 -5.64 17.65 9.28
CA VAL A 289 -6.55 16.55 9.64
C VAL A 289 -5.71 15.35 10.05
N VAL A 290 -6.05 14.69 11.16
CA VAL A 290 -5.41 13.44 11.61
C VAL A 290 -6.32 12.22 11.50
N GLY A 291 -7.64 12.41 11.47
CA GLY A 291 -8.58 11.30 11.33
C GLY A 291 -10.00 11.75 11.03
N ILE A 292 -10.75 10.84 10.41
CA ILE A 292 -12.17 11.01 10.08
C ILE A 292 -12.92 9.76 10.56
N ALA A 293 -13.98 9.98 11.32
CA ALA A 293 -14.82 8.95 11.91
C ALA A 293 -16.30 9.22 11.60
N ARG A 294 -17.09 8.14 11.59
CA ARG A 294 -18.55 8.19 11.44
C ARG A 294 -19.16 7.75 12.77
N ALA A 295 -19.79 8.67 13.49
CA ALA A 295 -20.25 8.39 14.85
C ALA A 295 -21.50 9.20 15.19
N ASP A 296 -22.52 8.57 15.77
CA ASP A 296 -23.68 9.29 16.34
C ASP A 296 -23.32 9.87 17.71
N TYR A 297 -22.48 10.90 17.68
CA TYR A 297 -21.92 11.53 18.87
C TYR A 297 -22.96 12.32 19.67
N ARG A 298 -23.99 12.83 18.96
CA ARG A 298 -25.07 13.63 19.53
C ARG A 298 -26.30 12.82 19.95
N ARG A 299 -26.35 11.51 19.67
CA ARG A 299 -27.52 10.63 19.87
C ARG A 299 -28.75 11.09 19.10
N THR A 300 -28.57 11.49 17.85
CA THR A 300 -29.68 11.90 16.98
C THR A 300 -30.29 10.71 16.24
N GLY A 301 -29.74 9.50 16.41
CA GLY A 301 -30.11 8.31 15.67
C GLY A 301 -29.48 8.24 14.27
N ARG A 302 -28.79 9.30 13.84
CA ARG A 302 -28.01 9.37 12.61
C ARG A 302 -26.55 9.67 12.95
N PRO A 303 -25.58 8.96 12.35
CA PRO A 303 -24.18 9.25 12.59
C PRO A 303 -23.81 10.62 12.01
N ASP A 304 -22.94 11.33 12.72
CA ASP A 304 -22.29 12.54 12.24
C ASP A 304 -20.92 12.21 11.62
N LEU A 305 -20.47 13.06 10.70
CA LEU A 305 -19.09 13.08 10.22
C LEU A 305 -18.23 13.79 11.25
N VAL A 306 -17.36 13.06 11.92
CA VAL A 306 -16.46 13.60 12.94
C VAL A 306 -15.05 13.70 12.39
N VAL A 307 -14.49 14.91 12.42
CA VAL A 307 -13.13 15.19 11.95
C VAL A 307 -12.27 15.63 13.12
N VAL A 308 -11.09 15.02 13.24
CA VAL A 308 -10.10 15.30 14.27
C VAL A 308 -8.89 15.99 13.64
N SER A 309 -8.39 17.05 14.27
CA SER A 309 -7.18 17.77 13.86
C SER A 309 -5.96 17.41 14.72
N ALA A 310 -4.76 17.71 14.22
CA ALA A 310 -3.50 17.45 14.91
C ALA A 310 -3.35 18.20 16.26
N THR A 311 -4.07 19.30 16.44
CA THR A 311 -4.10 20.05 17.69
C THR A 311 -5.07 19.47 18.71
N GLY A 312 -5.81 18.41 18.36
CA GLY A 312 -6.85 17.81 19.20
C GLY A 312 -8.21 18.50 19.10
N GLU A 313 -8.42 19.36 18.09
CA GLU A 313 -9.74 19.93 17.78
C GLU A 313 -10.59 18.86 17.09
N VAL A 314 -11.79 18.60 17.61
CA VAL A 314 -12.75 17.65 17.04
C VAL A 314 -13.99 18.44 16.61
N ARG A 315 -14.38 18.31 15.35
CA ARG A 315 -15.59 18.93 14.78
C ARG A 315 -16.52 17.86 14.23
N GLY A 316 -17.80 17.98 14.53
CA GLY A 316 -18.84 17.13 13.95
C GLY A 316 -19.69 17.87 12.92
N PHE A 317 -20.03 17.20 11.83
CA PHE A 317 -20.92 17.68 10.79
C PHE A 317 -22.08 16.70 10.64
N GLY A 318 -23.31 17.18 10.81
CA GLY A 318 -24.49 16.36 10.64
C GLY A 318 -24.79 16.06 9.16
N PRO A 319 -25.66 15.07 8.89
CA PRO A 319 -26.14 14.79 7.53
C PRO A 319 -26.87 16.03 6.98
N GLY A 320 -26.60 16.38 5.73
CA GLY A 320 -27.10 17.61 5.11
C GLY A 320 -26.26 18.86 5.42
N ALA A 321 -25.06 18.74 6.01
CA ALA A 321 -24.16 19.88 6.21
C ALA A 321 -23.81 20.61 4.88
N ALA A 322 -23.81 19.88 3.75
CA ALA A 322 -23.65 20.46 2.42
C ALA A 322 -24.84 21.35 1.99
N SER A 323 -26.06 21.10 2.49
CA SER A 323 -27.25 21.89 2.09
C SER A 323 -27.22 23.34 2.59
N SER A 324 -26.47 23.61 3.67
CA SER A 324 -26.34 24.96 4.23
C SER A 324 -25.23 25.80 3.58
N GLU A 325 -24.34 25.16 2.82
CA GLU A 325 -23.22 25.76 2.06
C GLU A 325 -23.23 25.28 0.59
N ALA A 326 -24.41 24.87 0.09
CA ALA A 326 -24.56 24.56 -1.32
C ALA A 326 -24.11 25.81 -2.08
N SER A 327 -23.04 25.68 -2.88
CA SER A 327 -22.46 26.77 -3.67
C SER A 327 -23.57 27.70 -4.11
N GLU A 328 -23.52 28.97 -3.67
CA GLU A 328 -24.50 29.95 -4.10
C GLU A 328 -24.67 29.77 -5.61
N PRO A 329 -25.90 29.69 -6.15
CA PRO A 329 -26.12 29.48 -7.59
C PRO A 329 -25.31 30.46 -8.47
N GLY A 330 -24.86 31.59 -7.90
CA GLY A 330 -23.90 32.51 -8.48
C GLY A 330 -22.52 31.95 -8.82
N ASP A 331 -21.95 31.03 -8.04
CA ASP A 331 -20.60 30.48 -8.29
C ASP A 331 -20.59 29.51 -9.47
N LYS A 332 -21.56 28.59 -9.53
CA LYS A 332 -21.76 27.72 -10.71
C LYS A 332 -22.08 28.55 -11.96
N MET A 333 -22.91 29.60 -11.82
CA MET A 333 -23.17 30.54 -12.91
C MET A 333 -21.91 31.26 -13.38
N ARG A 334 -21.05 31.72 -12.44
CA ARG A 334 -19.79 32.39 -12.75
C ARG A 334 -18.82 31.46 -13.49
N GLU A 335 -18.71 30.21 -13.06
CA GLU A 335 -17.88 29.19 -13.74
C GLU A 335 -18.39 28.92 -15.16
N LEU A 336 -19.70 28.73 -15.33
CA LEU A 336 -20.30 28.51 -16.66
C LEU A 336 -20.16 29.73 -17.58
N LEU A 337 -20.28 30.95 -17.04
CA LEU A 337 -20.03 32.17 -17.81
C LEU A 337 -18.56 32.30 -18.22
N ALA A 338 -17.61 31.93 -17.36
CA ALA A 338 -16.20 31.89 -17.70
C ALA A 338 -15.91 30.86 -18.80
N LYS A 339 -16.48 29.64 -18.71
CA LYS A 339 -16.39 28.62 -19.77
C LYS A 339 -16.99 29.12 -21.08
N LYS A 340 -18.15 29.78 -21.04
CA LYS A 340 -18.78 30.40 -22.23
C LYS A 340 -17.86 31.45 -22.86
N GLN A 341 -17.25 32.33 -22.07
CA GLN A 341 -16.32 33.34 -22.60
C GLN A 341 -15.07 32.70 -23.22
N ALA A 342 -14.52 31.66 -22.60
CA ALA A 342 -13.38 30.91 -23.14
C ALA A 342 -13.72 30.26 -24.49
N LEU A 343 -14.89 29.60 -24.60
CA LEU A 343 -15.36 28.99 -25.85
C LEU A 343 -15.61 30.02 -26.96
N ILE A 344 -16.15 31.20 -26.62
CA ILE A 344 -16.33 32.29 -27.60
C ILE A 344 -14.98 32.79 -28.10
N ALA A 345 -13.98 32.91 -27.22
CA ALA A 345 -12.62 33.29 -27.61
C ALA A 345 -12.00 32.23 -28.53
N GLU A 346 -12.19 30.95 -28.22
CA GLU A 346 -11.72 29.84 -29.07
C GLU A 346 -12.41 29.84 -30.44
N MET A 347 -13.72 30.04 -30.51
CA MET A 347 -14.45 30.16 -31.78
C MET A 347 -13.93 31.31 -32.64
N ARG A 348 -13.67 32.48 -32.03
CA ARG A 348 -13.07 33.63 -32.74
C ARG A 348 -11.67 33.31 -33.25
N HIS A 349 -10.87 32.59 -32.47
CA HIS A 349 -9.54 32.15 -32.89
C HIS A 349 -9.58 31.17 -34.07
N ARG A 350 -10.48 30.16 -34.01
CA ARG A 350 -10.68 29.20 -35.11
C ARG A 350 -11.19 29.86 -36.39
N ALA A 351 -12.06 30.87 -36.27
CA ALA A 351 -12.54 31.64 -37.43
C ALA A 351 -11.43 32.50 -38.09
N ALA A 352 -10.47 32.98 -37.31
CA ALA A 352 -9.36 33.79 -37.81
C ALA A 352 -8.26 32.96 -38.51
N ASN A 353 -8.06 31.70 -38.10
CA ASN A 353 -7.00 30.81 -38.62
C ASN A 353 -7.55 29.50 -39.24
N PRO A 354 -8.25 29.56 -40.39
CA PRO A 354 -8.87 28.38 -41.02
C PRO A 354 -7.87 27.36 -41.61
N GLY A 355 -6.57 27.68 -41.71
CA GLY A 355 -5.57 26.90 -42.45
C GLY A 355 -4.46 26.21 -41.62
N SER A 356 -4.47 26.28 -40.29
CA SER A 356 -3.31 25.83 -39.47
C SER A 356 -3.18 24.31 -39.25
N PHE A 357 -3.87 23.48 -40.06
CA PHE A 357 -4.19 22.08 -39.69
C PHE A 357 -3.30 20.99 -40.32
N ALA A 358 -2.22 21.33 -41.02
CA ALA A 358 -1.35 20.31 -41.64
C ALA A 358 -0.05 20.04 -40.87
N SER A 359 0.13 20.60 -39.67
CA SER A 359 1.26 20.26 -38.81
C SER A 359 0.99 18.92 -38.11
N ARG A 360 1.73 17.88 -38.49
CA ARG A 360 1.75 16.59 -37.80
C ARG A 360 3.06 16.47 -37.03
N LEU A 361 2.96 16.01 -35.79
CA LEU A 361 4.10 15.56 -35.01
C LEU A 361 4.28 14.06 -35.28
N ALA A 362 5.43 13.65 -35.79
CA ALA A 362 5.79 12.24 -35.90
C ALA A 362 6.37 11.77 -34.56
N VAL A 363 5.96 10.59 -34.12
CA VAL A 363 6.37 9.98 -32.85
C VAL A 363 6.85 8.58 -33.14
N GLU A 364 8.10 8.29 -32.80
CA GLU A 364 8.72 6.98 -32.92
C GLU A 364 9.23 6.55 -31.54
N VAL A 365 9.07 5.28 -31.20
CA VAL A 365 9.53 4.70 -29.94
C VAL A 365 10.43 3.53 -30.25
N SER A 366 11.66 3.57 -29.74
CA SER A 366 12.69 2.55 -29.96
C SER A 366 13.43 2.22 -28.67
N CYS A 367 14.21 1.14 -28.69
CA CYS A 367 15.06 0.72 -27.60
C CYS A 367 16.53 0.92 -27.99
N GLY A 368 17.34 1.50 -27.09
CA GLY A 368 18.77 1.71 -27.35
C GLY A 368 19.51 2.33 -26.17
N ASP A 369 20.81 2.06 -26.06
CA ASP A 369 21.72 2.60 -25.03
C ASP A 369 21.18 2.55 -23.58
N GLY A 370 20.51 1.44 -23.23
CA GLY A 370 19.98 1.24 -21.88
C GLY A 370 18.74 2.07 -21.52
N ALA A 371 18.02 2.60 -22.52
CA ALA A 371 16.77 3.34 -22.32
C ALA A 371 15.74 3.06 -23.42
N VAL A 372 14.48 3.33 -23.12
CA VAL A 372 13.43 3.49 -24.14
C VAL A 372 13.52 4.91 -24.66
N ARG A 373 13.67 5.08 -25.97
CA ARG A 373 13.84 6.38 -26.60
C ARG A 373 12.58 6.77 -27.35
N MET A 374 12.08 7.96 -27.06
CA MET A 374 10.93 8.54 -27.75
C MET A 374 11.39 9.70 -28.60
N ALA A 375 11.42 9.50 -29.91
CA ALA A 375 11.75 10.52 -30.88
C ALA A 375 10.49 11.28 -31.32
N LEU A 376 10.55 12.61 -31.22
CA LEU A 376 9.46 13.52 -31.56
C LEU A 376 9.96 14.47 -32.65
N ALA A 377 9.40 14.35 -33.86
CA ALA A 377 9.78 15.18 -35.00
C ALA A 377 8.63 16.10 -35.42
N ALA A 378 8.91 17.41 -35.46
CA ALA A 378 7.97 18.43 -35.92
C ALA A 378 7.84 18.43 -37.44
N GLY A 379 6.66 18.79 -37.92
CA GLY A 379 6.41 18.93 -39.35
C GLY A 379 7.28 20.02 -40.02
N PRO A 380 7.35 20.01 -41.37
CA PRO A 380 8.19 20.95 -42.11
C PRO A 380 7.92 22.42 -41.75
N GLY A 381 8.98 23.18 -41.47
CA GLY A 381 8.89 24.62 -41.14
C GLY A 381 8.64 24.93 -39.65
N LEU A 382 8.51 23.90 -38.81
CA LEU A 382 8.33 24.05 -37.38
C LEU A 382 9.51 23.47 -36.60
N LEU A 383 9.82 24.09 -35.45
CA LEU A 383 10.88 23.64 -34.55
C LEU A 383 10.29 23.31 -33.19
N VAL A 384 10.80 22.25 -32.56
CA VAL A 384 10.52 21.88 -31.18
C VAL A 384 11.35 22.79 -30.26
N HIS A 385 10.66 23.51 -29.38
CA HIS A 385 11.27 24.40 -28.40
C HIS A 385 11.43 23.73 -27.03
N CYS A 386 10.47 22.90 -26.64
CA CYS A 386 10.56 22.05 -25.45
C CYS A 386 9.53 20.91 -25.52
N ALA A 387 9.82 19.82 -24.83
CA ALA A 387 8.90 18.73 -24.59
C ALA A 387 8.73 18.53 -23.08
N ILE A 388 7.48 18.41 -22.64
CA ILE A 388 7.12 18.14 -21.25
C ILE A 388 6.48 16.77 -21.21
N VAL A 389 7.15 15.80 -20.60
CA VAL A 389 6.69 14.42 -20.47
C VAL A 389 6.13 14.22 -19.07
N PHE A 390 4.89 13.77 -18.99
CA PHE A 390 4.22 13.33 -17.77
C PHE A 390 4.17 11.80 -17.80
N ALA A 391 4.87 11.16 -16.87
CA ALA A 391 4.84 9.72 -16.68
C ALA A 391 5.02 9.41 -15.19
N GLU A 392 3.98 8.91 -14.55
CA GLU A 392 4.01 8.63 -13.12
C GLU A 392 4.87 7.40 -12.82
N GLY A 393 5.81 7.51 -11.88
CA GLY A 393 6.68 6.40 -11.48
C GLY A 393 7.88 6.13 -12.40
N VAL A 394 8.07 6.93 -13.46
CA VAL A 394 9.27 6.84 -14.34
C VAL A 394 10.37 7.83 -13.93
N PHE A 395 10.00 9.00 -13.41
CA PHE A 395 10.93 10.06 -13.04
C PHE A 395 10.98 10.28 -11.52
N ASP A 396 12.01 10.98 -11.04
CA ASP A 396 12.05 11.57 -9.70
C ASP A 396 11.06 12.75 -9.62
N GLY A 397 9.77 12.44 -9.59
CA GLY A 397 8.67 13.39 -9.67
C GLY A 397 7.58 12.95 -10.66
N GLU A 398 6.89 13.91 -11.25
CA GLU A 398 5.77 13.67 -12.19
C GLU A 398 6.13 13.98 -13.64
N THR A 399 7.09 14.88 -13.83
CA THR A 399 7.37 15.49 -15.12
C THR A 399 8.85 15.55 -15.42
N LEU A 400 9.20 15.21 -16.65
CA LEU A 400 10.48 15.53 -17.25
C LEU A 400 10.27 16.66 -18.26
N VAL A 401 11.03 17.74 -18.12
CA VAL A 401 11.05 18.83 -19.11
C VAL A 401 12.37 18.77 -19.85
N ASP A 402 12.31 18.46 -21.13
CA ASP A 402 13.47 18.52 -22.01
C ASP A 402 13.40 19.78 -22.89
N ARG A 403 14.48 20.54 -22.88
CA ARG A 403 14.60 21.81 -23.59
C ARG A 403 15.96 21.85 -24.31
N PRO A 404 15.98 21.71 -25.64
CA PRO A 404 17.22 21.82 -26.40
C PRO A 404 17.76 23.26 -26.33
N SER A 405 19.08 23.41 -26.32
CA SER A 405 19.76 24.71 -26.27
C SER A 405 19.34 25.64 -27.42
N ARG A 406 18.99 25.05 -28.57
CA ARG A 406 18.42 25.72 -29.74
C ARG A 406 17.23 24.91 -30.26
N PRO A 407 16.13 25.56 -30.69
CA PRO A 407 15.00 24.84 -31.26
C PRO A 407 15.43 23.97 -32.45
N CYS A 408 15.00 22.73 -32.47
CA CYS A 408 15.40 21.71 -33.44
C CYS A 408 14.18 21.06 -34.09
N GLY A 409 14.36 20.45 -35.27
CA GLY A 409 13.26 19.75 -35.95
C GLY A 409 12.84 18.45 -35.25
N GLN A 410 13.75 17.84 -34.48
CA GLN A 410 13.54 16.58 -33.78
C GLN A 410 14.18 16.64 -32.39
N ILE A 411 13.49 16.11 -31.39
CA ILE A 411 14.00 15.89 -30.04
C ILE A 411 13.85 14.40 -29.69
N GLU A 412 14.80 13.86 -28.94
CA GLU A 412 14.79 12.48 -28.48
C GLU A 412 14.81 12.45 -26.96
N ILE A 413 13.85 11.74 -26.37
CA ILE A 413 13.66 11.71 -24.92
C ILE A 413 13.94 10.31 -24.42
N GLU A 414 14.87 10.19 -23.48
CA GLU A 414 15.19 8.93 -22.82
C GLU A 414 14.24 8.66 -21.64
N LEU A 415 13.60 7.49 -21.66
CA LEU A 415 12.72 7.00 -20.61
C LEU A 415 13.33 5.73 -20.01
N ARG A 416 13.44 5.68 -18.68
CA ARG A 416 13.96 4.51 -17.95
C ARG A 416 12.95 4.03 -16.89
N PRO A 417 11.83 3.39 -17.28
CA PRO A 417 10.87 2.86 -16.32
C PRO A 417 11.52 1.84 -15.36
N PRO A 418 11.37 2.01 -14.02
CA PRO A 418 12.05 1.17 -13.04
C PRO A 418 11.40 -0.21 -12.83
N LYS A 419 10.13 -0.37 -13.21
CA LYS A 419 9.34 -1.60 -13.01
C LYS A 419 8.71 -2.06 -14.33
N ASP A 420 8.39 -3.35 -14.41
CA ASP A 420 7.71 -3.96 -15.56
C ASP A 420 6.21 -3.80 -15.44
N THR A 421 5.74 -2.60 -15.74
CA THR A 421 4.33 -2.23 -15.76
C THR A 421 4.03 -1.42 -17.01
N PRO A 422 2.84 -1.54 -17.61
CA PRO A 422 2.45 -0.62 -18.67
C PRO A 422 2.45 0.81 -18.11
N VAL A 423 3.03 1.75 -18.86
CA VAL A 423 3.13 3.16 -18.44
C VAL A 423 2.48 4.04 -19.49
N ASP A 424 1.51 4.85 -19.05
CA ASP A 424 0.93 5.89 -19.89
C ASP A 424 1.82 7.14 -19.84
N VAL A 425 2.35 7.52 -20.99
CA VAL A 425 3.22 8.68 -21.18
C VAL A 425 2.43 9.76 -21.91
N HIS A 426 2.16 10.86 -21.23
CA HIS A 426 1.54 12.03 -21.84
C HIS A 426 2.63 13.05 -22.15
N VAL A 427 2.76 13.46 -23.41
CA VAL A 427 3.76 14.45 -23.80
C VAL A 427 3.08 15.69 -24.32
N LYS A 428 3.53 16.85 -23.83
CA LYS A 428 3.19 18.17 -24.34
C LYS A 428 4.40 18.76 -25.04
N VAL A 429 4.32 18.88 -26.36
CA VAL A 429 5.43 19.40 -27.18
C VAL A 429 5.11 20.82 -27.62
N CYS A 430 5.96 21.76 -27.25
CA CYS A 430 5.85 23.15 -27.67
C CYS A 430 6.61 23.34 -28.98
N VAL A 431 5.87 23.70 -30.02
CA VAL A 431 6.36 23.77 -31.40
C VAL A 431 6.09 25.17 -31.96
N GLY A 432 7.04 25.72 -32.69
CA GLY A 432 6.89 27.02 -33.34
C GLY A 432 8.09 27.40 -34.20
N PRO A 433 7.99 28.47 -35.01
CA PRO A 433 9.12 28.98 -35.76
C PRO A 433 10.18 29.57 -34.82
N MET A 434 11.37 29.81 -35.37
CA MET A 434 12.48 30.40 -34.61
C MET A 434 12.11 31.82 -34.15
N GLY A 435 12.24 32.10 -32.84
CA GLY A 435 11.96 33.42 -32.27
C GLY A 435 10.46 33.75 -32.05
N ALA A 436 9.56 32.76 -32.09
CA ALA A 436 8.16 32.97 -31.78
C ALA A 436 7.90 33.19 -30.28
N ASP A 437 7.10 34.20 -29.94
CA ASP A 437 6.64 34.45 -28.57
C ASP A 437 5.46 33.54 -28.16
N LEU A 438 4.71 33.02 -29.14
CA LEU A 438 3.58 32.12 -28.96
C LEU A 438 3.88 30.78 -29.64
N LEU A 439 3.87 29.72 -28.84
CA LEU A 439 4.13 28.35 -29.29
C LEU A 439 2.83 27.55 -29.31
N GLN A 440 2.72 26.66 -30.29
CA GLN A 440 1.65 25.67 -30.36
C GLN A 440 2.01 24.49 -29.46
N VAL A 441 1.07 24.02 -28.64
CA VAL A 441 1.26 22.84 -27.80
C VAL A 441 0.56 21.65 -28.43
N PHE A 442 1.33 20.64 -28.83
CA PHE A 442 0.81 19.34 -29.23
C PHE A 442 0.72 18.44 -28.01
N GLU A 443 -0.46 17.89 -27.75
CA GLU A 443 -0.68 16.90 -26.69
C GLU A 443 -0.78 15.52 -27.32
N LEU A 444 0.06 14.59 -26.87
CA LEU A 444 0.04 13.20 -27.31
C LEU A 444 0.06 12.27 -26.10
N THR A 445 -0.58 11.11 -26.25
CA THR A 445 -0.55 10.05 -25.23
C THR A 445 -0.07 8.77 -25.90
N ARG A 446 0.94 8.14 -25.30
CA ARG A 446 1.51 6.86 -25.74
C ARG A 446 1.61 5.93 -24.54
N GLN A 447 1.15 4.71 -24.69
CA GLN A 447 1.31 3.67 -23.67
C GLN A 447 2.55 2.85 -24.00
N LEU A 448 3.50 2.80 -23.07
CA LEU A 448 4.63 1.91 -23.13
C LEU A 448 4.20 0.52 -22.64
N PRO A 449 4.57 -0.56 -23.36
CA PRO A 449 4.21 -1.91 -22.98
C PRO A 449 4.96 -2.37 -21.72
N ARG A 450 4.45 -3.43 -21.09
CA ARG A 450 4.93 -3.93 -19.79
C ARG A 450 6.44 -4.22 -19.78
N PHE A 451 6.96 -4.85 -20.84
CA PHE A 451 8.37 -5.23 -20.95
C PHE A 451 9.14 -4.29 -21.89
N CYS A 452 8.82 -2.99 -21.88
CA CYS A 452 9.49 -1.99 -22.71
C CYS A 452 11.01 -1.89 -22.49
N MET A 453 11.52 -2.31 -21.32
CA MET A 453 12.95 -2.31 -21.00
C MET A 453 13.69 -3.58 -21.45
N TYR A 454 13.10 -4.37 -22.35
CA TYR A 454 13.71 -5.58 -22.90
C TYR A 454 13.79 -5.48 -24.41
N GLU A 455 14.99 -5.70 -24.94
CA GLU A 455 15.26 -5.67 -26.38
C GLU A 455 15.42 -7.10 -26.92
N ARG A 456 14.82 -7.37 -28.08
CA ARG A 456 15.01 -8.65 -28.79
C ARG A 456 16.38 -8.67 -29.45
N ILE A 457 17.10 -9.77 -29.25
CA ILE A 457 18.39 -10.02 -29.90
C ILE A 457 18.30 -11.27 -30.79
N GLU A 458 18.89 -11.22 -31.97
CA GLU A 458 18.82 -12.33 -32.94
C GLU A 458 19.67 -13.52 -32.52
N LYS A 459 20.86 -13.29 -31.94
CA LYS A 459 21.72 -14.31 -31.31
C LYS A 459 22.60 -13.67 -30.22
N PRO A 460 22.84 -14.34 -29.09
CA PRO A 460 23.88 -13.91 -28.16
C PRO A 460 25.26 -14.06 -28.80
N ILE A 461 26.13 -13.07 -28.59
CA ILE A 461 27.56 -13.14 -28.91
C ILE A 461 28.21 -13.99 -27.81
N ASP A 462 28.59 -15.23 -28.12
CA ASP A 462 29.59 -16.12 -27.48
C ASP A 462 30.00 -15.91 -25.99
N VAL A 463 29.08 -15.69 -25.04
CA VAL A 463 29.43 -15.61 -23.61
C VAL A 463 28.41 -16.34 -22.72
N GLU A 464 28.90 -17.37 -22.00
CA GLU A 464 28.34 -18.05 -20.82
C GLU A 464 26.96 -18.75 -20.95
N ASP A 465 26.74 -19.56 -22.00
CA ASP A 465 25.59 -20.48 -22.09
C ASP A 465 25.48 -21.44 -20.88
N ALA A 466 26.58 -21.76 -20.19
CA ALA A 466 26.60 -22.73 -19.09
C ALA A 466 25.85 -22.27 -17.81
N LEU A 467 25.82 -20.96 -17.50
CA LEU A 467 25.14 -20.43 -16.31
C LEU A 467 23.63 -20.23 -16.54
N LEU A 468 23.24 -19.94 -17.78
CA LEU A 468 21.84 -19.77 -18.19
C LEU A 468 21.09 -21.11 -18.33
N ASP A 469 21.80 -22.22 -18.52
CA ASP A 469 21.18 -23.54 -18.70
C ASP A 469 20.66 -24.18 -17.41
N GLU A 470 21.17 -23.78 -16.24
CA GLU A 470 20.74 -24.33 -14.95
C GLU A 470 19.60 -23.54 -14.30
N SER A 471 19.51 -22.22 -14.53
CA SER A 471 18.53 -21.35 -13.87
C SER A 471 17.35 -20.99 -14.77
N GLY A 472 16.14 -21.23 -14.28
CA GLY A 472 14.95 -20.92 -15.05
C GLY A 472 13.67 -21.56 -14.52
N VAL A 473 12.61 -21.37 -15.28
CA VAL A 473 11.26 -21.84 -14.98
C VAL A 473 10.71 -22.60 -16.17
N THR A 474 10.10 -23.73 -15.87
CA THR A 474 9.41 -24.58 -16.83
C THR A 474 7.95 -24.67 -16.45
N ILE A 475 7.08 -24.34 -17.40
CA ILE A 475 5.63 -24.44 -17.26
C ILE A 475 5.06 -25.30 -18.39
N GLU A 476 3.98 -26.02 -18.09
CA GLU A 476 3.26 -26.85 -19.06
C GLU A 476 1.89 -26.21 -19.32
N VAL A 477 1.70 -25.73 -20.54
CA VAL A 477 0.51 -25.03 -21.01
C VAL A 477 0.09 -25.60 -22.35
N ALA A 478 -1.13 -26.11 -22.44
CA ALA A 478 -1.69 -26.67 -23.67
C ALA A 478 -2.10 -25.59 -24.70
N GLU A 479 -1.17 -24.72 -25.08
CA GLU A 479 -1.41 -23.59 -25.99
C GLU A 479 -0.44 -23.57 -27.17
N ARG A 480 -0.88 -22.92 -28.26
CA ARG A 480 -0.10 -22.84 -29.49
C ARG A 480 1.03 -21.80 -29.35
N PRO A 481 2.28 -22.10 -29.78
CA PRO A 481 3.39 -21.16 -29.75
C PRO A 481 3.10 -19.83 -30.46
N GLN A 482 2.25 -19.81 -31.48
CA GLN A 482 1.81 -18.59 -32.17
C GLN A 482 1.11 -17.59 -31.23
N ARG A 483 0.34 -18.07 -30.24
CA ARG A 483 -0.30 -17.16 -29.26
C ARG A 483 0.72 -16.52 -28.32
N VAL A 484 1.78 -17.26 -27.98
CA VAL A 484 2.91 -16.75 -27.19
C VAL A 484 3.67 -15.69 -27.99
N ALA A 485 3.85 -15.90 -29.29
CA ALA A 485 4.45 -14.92 -30.19
C ALA A 485 3.63 -13.61 -30.29
N ILE A 486 2.30 -13.71 -30.41
CA ILE A 486 1.40 -12.54 -30.40
C ILE A 486 1.49 -11.80 -29.06
N TRP A 487 1.51 -12.54 -27.93
CA TRP A 487 1.68 -11.95 -26.60
C TRP A 487 3.00 -11.18 -26.47
N LEU A 488 4.11 -11.72 -26.98
CA LEU A 488 5.39 -11.02 -27.01
C LEU A 488 5.31 -9.73 -27.83
N GLY A 489 4.68 -9.78 -29.02
CA GLY A 489 4.49 -8.61 -29.87
C GLY A 489 3.67 -7.48 -29.24
N GLN A 490 2.74 -7.81 -28.33
CA GLN A 490 1.96 -6.82 -27.59
C GLN A 490 2.69 -6.24 -26.38
N ASN A 491 3.67 -6.97 -25.81
CA ASN A 491 4.31 -6.60 -24.55
C ASN A 491 5.76 -6.12 -24.70
N LEU A 492 6.34 -6.19 -25.91
CA LEU A 492 7.67 -5.69 -26.24
C LEU A 492 7.60 -4.53 -27.24
N ILE A 493 8.64 -3.70 -27.25
CA ILE A 493 8.87 -2.74 -28.34
C ILE A 493 9.70 -3.48 -29.39
N LEU A 494 9.08 -3.83 -30.51
CA LEU A 494 9.74 -4.49 -31.63
C LEU A 494 10.08 -3.46 -32.73
N PRO A 495 11.25 -3.55 -33.37
CA PRO A 495 11.53 -2.79 -34.59
C PRO A 495 10.51 -3.13 -35.68
N GLU A 496 10.14 -2.15 -36.52
CA GLU A 496 9.09 -2.27 -37.56
C GLU A 496 9.30 -3.42 -38.57
N GLU A 497 10.50 -4.03 -38.61
CA GLU A 497 10.87 -5.11 -39.53
C GLU A 497 10.95 -6.50 -38.86
N THR A 498 10.73 -6.61 -37.55
CA THR A 498 11.02 -7.84 -36.79
C THR A 498 9.79 -8.42 -36.08
N GLU A 499 8.84 -8.94 -36.86
CA GLU A 499 7.75 -9.72 -36.29
C GLU A 499 8.28 -10.99 -35.59
N VAL A 500 7.63 -11.38 -34.49
CA VAL A 500 7.92 -12.65 -33.82
C VAL A 500 7.18 -13.75 -34.58
N GLU A 501 7.79 -14.26 -35.63
CA GLU A 501 7.21 -15.37 -36.40
C GLU A 501 7.65 -16.73 -35.84
N VAL A 502 6.72 -17.67 -35.79
CA VAL A 502 7.01 -19.08 -35.52
C VAL A 502 7.25 -19.76 -36.86
N ALA A 503 8.43 -20.36 -37.05
CA ALA A 503 8.75 -21.03 -38.30
C ALA A 503 7.74 -22.15 -38.62
N GLU A 504 7.14 -22.11 -39.80
CA GLU A 504 6.18 -23.13 -40.27
C GLU A 504 6.86 -24.34 -40.93
N VAL A 505 8.10 -24.18 -41.41
CA VAL A 505 8.85 -25.22 -42.15
C VAL A 505 10.31 -25.28 -41.67
N GLY A 506 10.80 -26.47 -41.32
CA GLY A 506 12.19 -26.71 -40.90
C GLY A 506 12.32 -27.54 -39.61
N PRO A 507 13.55 -27.82 -39.14
CA PRO A 507 13.80 -28.58 -37.89
C PRO A 507 13.36 -27.83 -36.61
N THR A 508 13.13 -26.52 -36.69
CA THR A 508 12.55 -25.67 -35.64
C THR A 508 11.07 -25.35 -35.90
N ALA A 509 10.40 -26.13 -36.77
CA ALA A 509 9.00 -25.87 -37.09
C ALA A 509 8.11 -26.08 -35.87
N GLY A 510 7.27 -25.08 -35.57
CA GLY A 510 6.39 -25.11 -34.39
C GLY A 510 7.10 -24.92 -33.04
N THR A 511 8.35 -24.46 -33.03
CA THR A 511 9.02 -23.98 -31.81
C THR A 511 9.30 -22.48 -31.90
N LEU A 512 9.12 -21.79 -30.77
CA LEU A 512 9.43 -20.38 -30.63
C LEU A 512 10.67 -20.27 -29.75
N ASN A 513 11.72 -19.58 -30.22
CA ASN A 513 12.89 -19.26 -29.41
C ASN A 513 13.19 -17.76 -29.55
N VAL A 514 13.08 -17.05 -28.44
CA VAL A 514 13.31 -15.60 -28.38
C VAL A 514 14.33 -15.31 -27.30
N CYS A 515 15.39 -14.59 -27.67
CA CYS A 515 16.38 -14.07 -26.74
C CYS A 515 16.10 -12.58 -26.49
N LEU A 516 16.09 -12.21 -25.21
CA LEU A 516 15.86 -10.85 -24.73
C LEU A 516 17.06 -10.38 -23.92
N ARG A 517 17.36 -9.08 -24.00
CA ARG A 517 18.35 -8.41 -23.17
C ARG A 517 17.68 -7.35 -22.33
N GLY A 518 17.87 -7.40 -21.01
CA GLY A 518 17.43 -6.35 -20.10
C GLY A 518 18.25 -5.08 -20.31
N LEU A 519 17.58 -3.96 -20.59
CA LEU A 519 18.24 -2.65 -20.75
C LEU A 519 18.69 -2.05 -19.41
N ARG A 520 18.15 -2.55 -18.28
CA ARG A 520 18.47 -2.06 -16.93
C ARG A 520 19.78 -2.65 -16.36
N ASP A 521 19.98 -3.94 -16.57
CA ASP A 521 21.05 -4.72 -15.93
C ASP A 521 21.93 -5.47 -16.94
N GLY A 522 21.58 -5.47 -18.23
CA GLY A 522 22.29 -6.18 -19.28
C GLY A 522 22.10 -7.70 -19.26
N LYS A 523 21.23 -8.24 -18.39
CA LYS A 523 21.02 -9.69 -18.28
C LYS A 523 20.33 -10.24 -19.52
N LEU A 524 20.65 -11.49 -19.84
CA LEU A 524 20.06 -12.23 -20.95
C LEU A 524 18.95 -13.15 -20.46
N HIS A 525 17.89 -13.25 -21.25
CA HIS A 525 16.73 -14.10 -20.98
C HIS A 525 16.38 -14.86 -22.25
N ARG A 526 16.14 -16.17 -22.15
CA ARG A 526 15.76 -17.01 -23.31
C ARG A 526 14.41 -17.65 -23.05
N LEU A 527 13.43 -17.34 -23.91
CA LEU A 527 12.09 -17.94 -23.87
C LEU A 527 11.96 -18.96 -24.99
N GLU A 528 11.71 -20.21 -24.62
CA GLU A 528 11.47 -21.32 -25.53
C GLU A 528 10.06 -21.85 -25.35
N ALA A 529 9.26 -21.87 -26.42
CA ALA A 529 7.96 -22.55 -26.41
C ALA A 529 7.97 -23.67 -27.45
N THR A 530 7.53 -24.86 -27.04
CA THR A 530 7.48 -26.06 -27.88
C THR A 530 6.04 -26.40 -28.27
N SER A 531 5.88 -27.07 -29.42
CA SER A 531 4.58 -27.58 -29.87
C SER A 531 3.95 -28.62 -28.93
N GLY A 532 4.75 -29.23 -28.04
CA GLY A 532 4.27 -30.12 -26.98
C GLY A 532 3.64 -29.41 -25.77
N GLY A 533 3.47 -28.09 -25.83
CA GLY A 533 2.87 -27.30 -24.74
C GLY A 533 3.84 -26.99 -23.59
N LYS A 534 5.14 -27.27 -23.74
CA LYS A 534 6.14 -26.94 -22.73
C LYS A 534 6.77 -25.59 -23.05
N ILE A 535 6.67 -24.65 -22.12
CA ILE A 535 7.30 -23.33 -22.19
C ILE A 535 8.41 -23.28 -21.14
N ARG A 536 9.62 -22.95 -21.57
CA ARG A 536 10.81 -22.82 -20.72
C ARG A 536 11.36 -21.42 -20.82
N LEU A 537 11.47 -20.76 -19.67
CA LEU A 537 12.13 -19.47 -19.52
C LEU A 537 13.45 -19.68 -18.80
N ARG A 538 14.56 -19.53 -19.51
CA ARG A 538 15.91 -19.52 -18.92
C ARG A 538 16.29 -18.10 -18.52
N THR A 539 16.52 -17.90 -17.23
CA THR A 539 16.89 -16.61 -16.66
C THR A 539 17.46 -16.80 -15.26
N ASN A 540 18.38 -15.92 -14.88
CA ASN A 540 18.88 -15.82 -13.51
C ASN A 540 18.04 -14.87 -12.64
N ASP A 541 17.04 -14.20 -13.20
CA ASP A 541 16.16 -13.27 -12.49
C ASP A 541 14.79 -13.90 -12.22
N SER A 542 14.57 -14.28 -10.96
CA SER A 542 13.30 -14.87 -10.51
C SER A 542 12.13 -13.88 -10.53
N ASN A 543 12.38 -12.56 -10.39
CA ASN A 543 11.32 -11.55 -10.46
C ASN A 543 10.82 -11.41 -11.89
N PHE A 544 11.72 -11.32 -12.86
CA PHE A 544 11.37 -11.29 -14.27
C PHE A 544 10.60 -12.55 -14.67
N ALA A 545 11.06 -13.73 -14.21
CA ALA A 545 10.34 -14.97 -14.45
C ALA A 545 8.91 -14.96 -13.90
N GLY A 546 8.72 -14.43 -12.68
CA GLY A 546 7.39 -14.25 -12.10
C GLY A 546 6.51 -13.31 -12.91
N GLU A 547 7.01 -12.14 -13.31
CA GLU A 547 6.23 -11.17 -14.11
C GLU A 547 5.83 -11.74 -15.48
N VAL A 548 6.72 -12.50 -16.13
CA VAL A 548 6.42 -13.20 -17.39
C VAL A 548 5.35 -14.26 -17.20
N VAL A 549 5.47 -15.13 -16.20
CA VAL A 549 4.50 -16.20 -15.93
C VAL A 549 3.12 -15.63 -15.59
N GLN A 550 3.05 -14.60 -14.73
CA GLN A 550 1.78 -13.96 -14.36
C GLN A 550 1.13 -13.24 -15.56
N SER A 551 1.92 -12.51 -16.35
CA SER A 551 1.43 -11.83 -17.56
C SER A 551 0.90 -12.81 -18.60
N LEU A 552 1.64 -13.91 -18.83
CA LEU A 552 1.25 -14.93 -19.79
C LEU A 552 -0.02 -15.67 -19.34
N ALA A 553 -0.12 -16.03 -18.06
CA ALA A 553 -1.32 -16.67 -17.51
C ALA A 553 -2.55 -15.78 -17.62
N SER A 554 -2.42 -14.49 -17.32
CA SER A 554 -3.49 -13.50 -17.48
C SER A 554 -3.94 -13.38 -18.93
N TYR A 555 -2.99 -13.28 -19.88
CA TYR A 555 -3.29 -13.20 -21.32
C TYR A 555 -4.00 -14.46 -21.87
N LEU A 556 -3.62 -15.63 -21.36
CA LEU A 556 -4.21 -16.90 -21.77
C LEU A 556 -5.51 -17.23 -21.01
N GLY A 557 -5.83 -16.50 -19.94
CA GLY A 557 -7.00 -16.75 -19.10
C GLY A 557 -6.87 -18.02 -18.23
N LEU A 558 -5.65 -18.36 -17.80
CA LEU A 558 -5.38 -19.54 -16.99
C LEU A 558 -5.67 -19.26 -15.51
N GLY A 559 -6.65 -19.97 -14.93
CA GLY A 559 -6.97 -19.85 -13.50
C GLY A 559 -6.02 -20.59 -12.56
N GLU A 560 -5.29 -21.60 -13.06
CA GLU A 560 -4.32 -22.38 -12.28
C GLU A 560 -3.13 -22.76 -13.15
N LEU A 561 -1.91 -22.57 -12.62
CA LEU A 561 -0.67 -22.92 -13.30
C LEU A 561 0.39 -23.37 -12.29
N GLY A 562 0.85 -24.61 -12.44
CA GLY A 562 2.03 -25.13 -11.77
C GLY A 562 3.31 -24.73 -12.52
N ALA A 563 4.42 -24.66 -11.79
CA ALA A 563 5.72 -24.37 -12.36
C ALA A 563 6.82 -25.14 -11.64
N GLU A 564 7.77 -25.64 -12.43
CA GLU A 564 9.04 -26.18 -11.97
C GLU A 564 10.09 -25.07 -12.11
N ALA A 565 10.68 -24.65 -11.00
CA ALA A 565 11.66 -23.58 -10.93
C ALA A 565 13.00 -24.10 -10.42
N ASN A 566 14.09 -23.53 -10.91
CA ASN A 566 15.43 -23.76 -10.36
C ASN A 566 16.18 -22.43 -10.32
N PHE A 567 16.48 -21.96 -9.10
CA PHE A 567 17.21 -20.70 -8.89
C PHE A 567 18.22 -20.90 -7.74
N PRO A 568 19.42 -21.45 -8.02
CA PRO A 568 20.38 -21.82 -6.97
C PRO A 568 20.82 -20.66 -6.06
N GLU A 569 20.94 -19.44 -6.61
CA GLU A 569 21.30 -18.25 -5.84
C GLU A 569 20.21 -17.84 -4.84
N ASP A 570 18.95 -17.83 -5.28
CA ASP A 570 17.80 -17.53 -4.40
C ASP A 570 17.62 -18.61 -3.32
N GLU A 571 17.82 -19.89 -3.68
CA GLU A 571 17.77 -21.01 -2.73
C GLU A 571 18.83 -20.88 -1.62
N LYS A 572 20.05 -20.48 -1.99
CA LYS A 572 21.14 -20.24 -1.04
C LYS A 572 20.82 -19.06 -0.12
N LEU A 573 20.38 -17.93 -0.69
CA LEU A 573 20.01 -16.74 0.08
C LEU A 573 18.88 -17.02 1.08
N MET A 574 17.87 -17.81 0.69
CA MET A 574 16.80 -18.23 1.59
C MET A 574 17.30 -19.12 2.72
N THR A 575 18.19 -20.06 2.42
CA THR A 575 18.78 -20.96 3.43
C THR A 575 19.58 -20.17 4.46
N GLU A 576 20.44 -19.25 4.01
CA GLU A 576 21.21 -18.36 4.88
C GLU A 576 20.30 -17.41 5.69
N ALA A 577 19.20 -16.93 5.10
CA ALA A 577 18.22 -16.11 5.83
C ALA A 577 17.49 -16.91 6.92
N LEU A 578 17.14 -18.18 6.67
CA LEU A 578 16.50 -19.04 7.66
C LEU A 578 17.44 -19.37 8.83
N GLU A 579 18.72 -19.64 8.57
CA GLU A 579 19.74 -19.84 9.61
C GLU A 579 19.99 -18.57 10.43
N ARG A 580 19.99 -17.39 9.80
CA ARG A 580 20.05 -16.11 10.52
C ARG A 580 18.83 -15.91 11.40
N LEU A 581 17.63 -16.26 10.92
CA LEU A 581 16.39 -16.13 11.68
C LEU A 581 16.40 -16.96 12.96
N THR A 582 16.86 -18.21 12.89
CA THR A 582 16.94 -19.09 14.08
C THR A 582 17.92 -18.53 15.12
N GLY A 583 19.11 -18.09 14.69
CA GLY A 583 20.08 -17.44 15.56
C GLY A 583 19.55 -16.15 16.21
N LEU A 584 18.85 -15.31 15.45
CA LEU A 584 18.27 -14.06 15.97
C LEU A 584 17.17 -14.32 17.00
N ARG A 585 16.32 -15.33 16.80
CA ARG A 585 15.30 -15.73 17.79
C ARG A 585 15.92 -16.18 19.12
N GLU A 586 17.01 -16.94 19.07
CA GLU A 586 17.74 -17.33 20.28
C GLU A 586 18.33 -16.13 21.01
N THR A 587 18.92 -15.18 20.26
CA THR A 587 19.44 -13.95 20.86
C THR A 587 18.35 -13.09 21.50
N GLU A 588 17.17 -13.02 20.88
CA GLU A 588 16.03 -12.26 21.42
C GLU A 588 15.53 -12.85 22.74
N ILE A 589 15.38 -14.17 22.82
CA ILE A 589 14.97 -14.86 24.06
C ILE A 589 15.98 -14.56 25.18
N ARG A 590 17.27 -14.60 24.87
CA ARG A 590 18.35 -14.29 25.83
C ARG A 590 18.30 -12.84 26.31
N LEU A 591 18.10 -11.89 25.40
CA LEU A 591 18.02 -10.46 25.73
C LEU A 591 16.78 -10.14 26.57
N ARG A 592 15.60 -10.68 26.21
CA ARG A 592 14.37 -10.54 27.01
C ARG A 592 14.55 -11.03 28.44
N ALA A 593 15.23 -12.17 28.62
CA ALA A 593 15.54 -12.70 29.95
C ALA A 593 16.52 -11.79 30.74
N GLY A 594 17.50 -11.19 30.05
CA GLY A 594 18.43 -10.20 30.63
C GLY A 594 17.73 -8.94 31.09
N GLU A 595 16.90 -8.34 30.23
CA GLU A 595 16.11 -7.13 30.53
C GLU A 595 15.19 -7.33 31.72
N ALA A 596 14.47 -8.46 31.78
CA ALA A 596 13.59 -8.78 32.90
C ALA A 596 14.36 -8.86 34.23
N ARG A 597 15.57 -9.46 34.22
CA ARG A 597 16.43 -9.57 35.39
C ARG A 597 16.98 -8.21 35.81
N GLY A 598 17.42 -7.38 34.85
CA GLY A 598 17.89 -6.02 35.12
C GLY A 598 16.77 -5.10 35.65
N ALA A 599 15.56 -5.18 35.09
CA ALA A 599 14.40 -4.43 35.58
C ALA A 599 13.98 -4.83 37.01
N ALA A 600 14.03 -6.12 37.34
CA ALA A 600 13.81 -6.59 38.71
C ALA A 600 14.88 -6.05 39.68
N MET A 601 16.15 -6.07 39.28
CA MET A 601 17.26 -5.52 40.06
C MET A 601 17.12 -4.01 40.26
N LEU A 602 16.73 -3.27 39.23
CA LEU A 602 16.52 -1.82 39.27
C LEU A 602 15.40 -1.45 40.24
N ARG A 603 14.24 -2.14 40.19
CA ARG A 603 13.14 -1.94 41.14
C ARG A 603 13.58 -2.19 42.59
N ASN A 604 14.33 -3.26 42.83
CA ASN A 604 14.85 -3.59 44.16
C ASN A 604 15.83 -2.52 44.68
N LEU A 605 16.78 -2.10 43.84
CA LEU A 605 17.74 -1.05 44.19
C LEU A 605 17.06 0.29 44.43
N LEU A 606 16.01 0.63 43.68
CA LEU A 606 15.26 1.86 43.83
C LEU A 606 14.54 1.92 45.19
N VAL A 607 13.82 0.86 45.57
CA VAL A 607 13.17 0.75 46.88
C VAL A 607 14.21 0.88 48.00
N ARG A 608 15.32 0.13 47.93
CA ARG A 608 16.37 0.17 48.96
C ARG A 608 17.13 1.50 49.04
N THR A 609 17.21 2.23 47.93
CA THR A 609 17.82 3.57 47.91
C THR A 609 16.89 4.57 48.59
N GLU A 610 15.59 4.46 48.34
CA GLU A 610 14.59 5.30 49.00
C GLU A 610 14.51 5.02 50.50
N ASP A 611 14.56 3.75 50.92
CA ASP A 611 14.64 3.38 52.34
C ASP A 611 15.86 4.01 53.03
N ALA A 612 17.04 3.93 52.40
CA ALA A 612 18.26 4.53 52.92
C ALA A 612 18.19 6.07 52.98
N ARG A 613 17.50 6.69 52.01
CA ARG A 613 17.24 8.13 51.98
C ARG A 613 16.33 8.55 53.13
N ILE A 614 15.25 7.82 53.39
CA ILE A 614 14.30 8.08 54.48
C ILE A 614 14.99 7.93 55.84
N LEU A 615 15.87 6.94 55.99
CA LEU A 615 16.64 6.70 57.21
C LEU A 615 17.82 7.69 57.42
N GLY A 616 18.09 8.60 56.47
CA GLY A 616 19.19 9.56 56.54
C GLY A 616 20.59 8.96 56.31
N ASP A 617 20.68 7.72 55.85
CA ASP A 617 21.95 7.03 55.59
C ASP A 617 22.50 7.40 54.19
N ALA A 618 23.14 8.56 54.12
CA ALA A 618 23.71 9.10 52.89
C ALA A 618 24.80 8.20 52.26
N LYS A 619 25.52 7.42 53.07
CA LYS A 619 26.62 6.58 52.57
C LYS A 619 26.07 5.37 51.82
N ASN A 620 25.10 4.67 52.41
CA ASN A 620 24.46 3.54 51.74
C ASN A 620 23.59 3.98 50.57
N ALA A 621 22.90 5.12 50.67
CA ALA A 621 22.17 5.69 49.54
C ALA A 621 23.09 5.97 48.34
N LYS A 622 24.26 6.58 48.57
CA LYS A 622 25.23 6.88 47.50
C LYS A 622 25.81 5.61 46.84
N THR A 623 26.11 4.58 47.63
CA THR A 623 26.58 3.29 47.12
C THR A 623 25.51 2.61 46.25
N ARG A 624 24.25 2.59 46.71
CA ARG A 624 23.14 2.01 45.95
C ARG A 624 22.82 2.81 44.70
N LEU A 625 22.93 4.14 44.74
CA LEU A 625 22.79 5.00 43.56
C LEU A 625 23.87 4.71 42.51
N ALA A 626 25.11 4.44 42.94
CA ALA A 626 26.19 4.04 42.04
C ALA A 626 25.91 2.68 41.38
N GLN A 627 25.38 1.71 42.14
CA GLN A 627 24.94 0.42 41.60
C GLN A 627 23.76 0.59 40.63
N LEU A 628 22.80 1.46 40.95
CA LEU A 628 21.66 1.76 40.07
C LEU A 628 22.15 2.38 38.75
N ARG A 629 23.12 3.30 38.79
CA ARG A 629 23.74 3.85 37.58
C ARG A 629 24.44 2.79 36.74
N ALA A 630 25.15 1.85 37.36
CA ALA A 630 25.79 0.74 36.65
C ALA A 630 24.76 -0.16 35.95
N VAL A 631 23.75 -0.63 36.69
CA VAL A 631 22.65 -1.45 36.13
C VAL A 631 21.89 -0.70 35.04
N ASN A 632 21.66 0.60 35.19
CA ASN A 632 21.03 1.41 34.17
C ASN A 632 21.89 1.52 32.90
N GLY A 633 23.21 1.66 33.05
CA GLY A 633 24.15 1.64 31.93
C GLY A 633 24.18 0.29 31.21
N ASP A 634 24.09 -0.82 31.95
CA ASP A 634 23.97 -2.17 31.37
C ASP A 634 22.66 -2.32 30.60
N LEU A 635 21.53 -1.91 31.18
CA LEU A 635 20.21 -1.97 30.53
C LEU A 635 20.14 -1.11 29.26
N ILE A 636 20.77 0.07 29.24
CA ILE A 636 20.83 0.90 28.03
C ILE A 636 21.61 0.18 26.92
N ARG A 637 22.75 -0.43 27.25
CA ARG A 637 23.54 -1.19 26.28
C ARG A 637 22.78 -2.42 25.77
N ASP A 638 22.14 -3.16 26.67
CA ASP A 638 21.31 -4.31 26.30
C ASP A 638 20.13 -3.88 25.41
N HIS A 639 19.51 -2.73 25.70
CA HIS A 639 18.44 -2.17 24.87
C HIS A 639 18.94 -1.75 23.48
N GLU A 640 20.12 -1.13 23.38
CA GLU A 640 20.72 -0.79 22.08
C GLU A 640 21.04 -2.04 21.25
N ILE A 641 21.58 -3.08 21.90
CA ILE A 641 21.83 -4.39 21.26
C ILE A 641 20.50 -5.03 20.83
N GLY A 642 19.48 -5.00 21.69
CA GLY A 642 18.14 -5.50 21.40
C GLY A 642 17.47 -4.79 20.24
N ALA A 643 17.57 -3.46 20.19
CA ALA A 643 17.01 -2.65 19.11
C ALA A 643 17.68 -2.96 17.75
N ASN A 644 19.01 -3.14 17.73
CA ASN A 644 19.73 -3.52 16.52
C ASN A 644 19.40 -4.95 16.09
N SER A 645 19.40 -5.90 17.03
CA SER A 645 19.02 -7.30 16.78
C SER A 645 17.59 -7.42 16.26
N TYR A 646 16.65 -6.64 16.80
CA TYR A 646 15.27 -6.59 16.34
C TYR A 646 15.15 -5.99 14.94
N ARG A 647 15.91 -4.94 14.62
CA ARG A 647 15.97 -4.38 13.25
C ARG A 647 16.47 -5.42 12.24
N ASP A 648 17.50 -6.19 12.62
CA ASP A 648 18.03 -7.28 11.79
C ASP A 648 17.02 -8.43 11.65
N LEU A 649 16.28 -8.76 12.71
CA LEU A 649 15.19 -9.75 12.67
C LEU A 649 14.09 -9.35 11.69
N VAL A 650 13.59 -8.11 11.79
CA VAL A 650 12.56 -7.57 10.89
C VAL A 650 13.03 -7.55 9.44
N ARG A 651 14.30 -7.19 9.19
CA ARG A 651 14.89 -7.25 7.85
C ARG A 651 14.95 -8.69 7.31
N THR A 652 15.40 -9.64 8.14
CA THR A 652 15.50 -11.06 7.75
C THR A 652 14.12 -11.68 7.47
N LEU A 653 13.12 -11.34 8.29
CA LEU A 653 11.72 -11.73 8.04
C LEU A 653 11.20 -11.14 6.73
N LYS A 654 11.52 -9.87 6.43
CA LYS A 654 11.16 -9.24 5.15
C LYS A 654 11.81 -9.95 3.97
N GLU A 655 13.10 -10.27 4.06
CA GLU A 655 13.85 -11.01 3.04
C GLU A 655 13.22 -12.39 2.76
N LEU A 656 12.86 -13.13 3.82
CA LEU A 656 12.20 -14.43 3.71
C LEU A 656 10.79 -14.32 3.12
N ASN A 657 9.96 -13.42 3.63
CA ASN A 657 8.60 -13.23 3.11
C ASN A 657 8.61 -12.79 1.63
N ALA A 658 9.52 -11.90 1.25
CA ALA A 658 9.71 -11.51 -0.14
C ALA A 658 10.14 -12.70 -1.02
N ALA A 659 11.00 -13.59 -0.52
CA ALA A 659 11.39 -14.80 -1.26
C ALA A 659 10.23 -15.80 -1.40
N VAL A 660 9.44 -16.01 -0.34
CA VAL A 660 8.21 -16.83 -0.41
C VAL A 660 7.25 -16.26 -1.45
N GLN A 661 7.11 -14.94 -1.51
CA GLN A 661 6.29 -14.30 -2.53
C GLN A 661 6.86 -14.50 -3.94
N ARG A 662 8.18 -14.41 -4.15
CA ARG A 662 8.79 -14.70 -5.47
C ARG A 662 8.43 -16.11 -5.93
N ILE A 663 8.58 -17.11 -5.05
CA ILE A 663 8.18 -18.51 -5.31
C ILE A 663 6.69 -18.61 -5.66
N ALA A 664 5.83 -17.89 -4.94
CA ALA A 664 4.40 -17.87 -5.18
C ALA A 664 4.05 -17.27 -6.56
N ARG A 665 4.77 -16.22 -6.98
CA ARG A 665 4.56 -15.53 -8.26
C ARG A 665 5.03 -16.34 -9.48
N LEU A 666 5.81 -17.40 -9.28
CA LEU A 666 6.12 -18.36 -10.34
C LEU A 666 4.93 -19.28 -10.66
N ARG A 667 3.85 -19.24 -9.87
CA ARG A 667 2.67 -20.11 -9.97
C ARG A 667 1.39 -19.27 -9.98
N VAL A 668 0.28 -19.85 -10.43
CA VAL A 668 -1.01 -19.15 -10.52
C VAL A 668 -2.11 -19.97 -9.86
N GLY A 669 -3.04 -19.31 -9.18
CA GLY A 669 -4.17 -19.94 -8.51
C GLY A 669 -3.76 -20.76 -7.29
N LYS A 670 -4.39 -21.93 -7.12
CA LYS A 670 -4.19 -22.81 -5.94
C LYS A 670 -2.74 -23.28 -5.77
N ALA A 671 -2.02 -23.49 -6.87
CA ALA A 671 -0.61 -23.85 -6.83
C ALA A 671 0.25 -22.79 -6.13
N SER A 672 -0.09 -21.50 -6.28
CA SER A 672 0.56 -20.39 -5.59
C SER A 672 0.29 -20.43 -4.09
N ALA A 673 -0.96 -20.59 -3.69
CA ALA A 673 -1.36 -20.67 -2.28
C ALA A 673 -0.76 -21.87 -1.55
N ASN A 674 -0.74 -23.03 -2.20
CA ASN A 674 -0.13 -24.24 -1.65
C ASN A 674 1.37 -24.06 -1.40
N ALA A 675 2.08 -23.39 -2.32
CA ALA A 675 3.49 -23.08 -2.14
C ALA A 675 3.71 -22.15 -0.93
N ILE A 676 2.89 -21.12 -0.76
CA ILE A 676 2.94 -20.20 0.39
C ILE A 676 2.75 -20.98 1.72
N ALA A 677 1.72 -21.83 1.78
CA ALA A 677 1.41 -22.62 2.97
C ALA A 677 2.54 -23.59 3.35
N LYS A 678 3.10 -24.30 2.37
CA LYS A 678 4.22 -25.23 2.60
C LYS A 678 5.51 -24.49 2.98
N CYS A 679 5.84 -23.39 2.32
CA CYS A 679 6.98 -22.53 2.67
C CYS A 679 6.87 -22.06 4.12
N ARG A 680 5.67 -21.64 4.56
CA ARG A 680 5.45 -21.22 5.95
C ARG A 680 5.63 -22.36 6.95
N SER A 681 5.15 -23.56 6.64
CA SER A 681 5.42 -24.73 7.50
C SER A 681 6.92 -24.98 7.61
N ALA A 682 7.64 -24.98 6.49
CA ALA A 682 9.09 -25.18 6.48
C ALA A 682 9.84 -24.11 7.30
N ILE A 683 9.45 -22.84 7.20
CA ILE A 683 10.04 -21.73 7.99
C ILE A 683 9.73 -21.88 9.48
N ARG A 684 8.51 -22.32 9.83
CA ARG A 684 8.13 -22.56 11.23
C ARG A 684 8.91 -23.72 11.83
N ASP A 685 9.09 -24.78 11.07
CA ASP A 685 9.75 -26.01 11.50
C ASP A 685 11.29 -25.91 11.40
N GLY A 686 11.81 -24.87 10.72
CA GLY A 686 13.23 -24.62 10.53
C GLY A 686 13.91 -25.56 9.53
N ASP A 687 13.14 -26.19 8.63
CA ASP A 687 13.64 -27.18 7.67
C ASP A 687 14.05 -26.53 6.34
N THR A 688 15.36 -26.38 6.15
CA THR A 688 15.95 -25.81 4.93
C THR A 688 15.74 -26.69 3.70
N ARG A 689 15.71 -28.02 3.85
CA ARG A 689 15.55 -28.96 2.72
C ARG A 689 14.12 -28.93 2.20
N ALA A 690 13.15 -28.92 3.11
CA ALA A 690 11.75 -28.78 2.76
C ALA A 690 11.50 -27.44 2.03
N LEU A 691 12.12 -26.35 2.50
CA LEU A 691 11.98 -25.03 1.87
C LEU A 691 12.48 -25.02 0.42
N VAL A 692 13.67 -25.60 0.16
CA VAL A 692 14.22 -25.70 -1.20
C VAL A 692 13.38 -26.62 -2.10
N ALA A 693 12.89 -27.74 -1.57
CA ALA A 693 12.01 -28.63 -2.33
C ALA A 693 10.72 -27.93 -2.78
N VAL A 694 10.09 -27.16 -1.89
CA VAL A 694 8.89 -26.37 -2.19
C VAL A 694 9.20 -25.25 -3.20
N ALA A 695 10.35 -24.58 -3.08
CA ALA A 695 10.76 -23.56 -4.04
C ALA A 695 10.79 -24.12 -5.48
N ARG A 696 11.35 -25.33 -5.64
CA ARG A 696 11.50 -25.98 -6.94
C ARG A 696 10.20 -26.51 -7.53
N GLN A 697 9.41 -27.26 -6.75
CA GLN A 697 8.27 -28.03 -7.26
C GLN A 697 6.89 -27.51 -6.84
N GLY A 698 6.83 -26.69 -5.78
CA GLY A 698 5.58 -26.15 -5.23
C GLY A 698 4.94 -26.99 -4.15
#